data_AF-A0A917LA54-F1
#
_entry.id   AF-A0A917LA54-F1
#
_cell.length_a   1.000
_cell.length_b   1.000
_cell.length_c   1.000
_cell.angle_alpha   90.00
_cell.angle_beta   90.00
_cell.angle_gamma   90.00
#
_symmetry.space_group_name_H-M   'P 1'
#
loop_
_entity.id
_entity.type
_entity.pdbx_description
1 polymer ?
#
loop_
_entity_poly.entity_id
_entity_poly.type
_entity_poly.pdbx_seq_one_letter_code
_entity_poly.pdbx_strand_id
1 'polypeptide(L)'
;MTSNPSLNSGHSDGACDECLPSVPATLSRRNILAAASAFAAASALAATSLAVGATPASAASAMPKLEWYSLVPGFVGVATDEYGRPKGTGFVTDNPWGAYTAYLITTNGRGQRTWRIENMLQLAPHPDGGIYSQGSTMWLFEGDGRALLVDTAQNTPETIGTNDLKTVCRYLLGHENDGSTRLGAVDFDVAITHLHGDHTGKVSQMTDRTVYYPDLDWRPNATANWVPVRQDGGATANGSTGRTVNRIELGNRRIDVVAMYGHTAGSTGYLDAQNLLMATGDAIGSAYVWAQSASATTEPYAAMLDGLRKELQSLKDLTLLPAHFYQVRQFSRADAPIKGRVPDLSYLDDMSRAAHGALDGSILADPYHELGREEVWISGGTARMVYSLTNLYPGGPTGGQGDPHTFHGVNIPSHYPQDPYLDTPYAFLNNIKTGLVLIRDSANETSFLMRGSQRALLITSGRSKPGVAEYAAGIAGPGAKLDVLITDGDPAGLAGLSQFDGYDLFAPKGVSVPSRRGSITYLVDGDTIDLGKDSGGRRVKLQVDVLPGRRPEAITVLDPVSRALFTGESLGTQGTDGLTLGTTVAAFTKALATWRTCTDGHYDTIYTAHNYQWVTRPAYVDSLQAAADADPVATSPVPGYKARTSGTGELLAWLFTTA
;
A
#
# COMPACT_ATOMS: atom_id res chain seq x y z
N MET A 1 -11.44 -4.04 -55.03
CA MET A 1 -10.05 -3.92 -55.53
C MET A 1 -9.68 -2.45 -55.46
N THR A 2 -8.46 -2.15 -54.94
CA THR A 2 -7.85 -0.80 -54.69
C THR A 2 -8.56 0.02 -53.58
N SER A 3 -7.92 0.65 -52.58
CA SER A 3 -6.51 1.00 -52.31
C SER A 3 -6.32 1.60 -50.89
N ASN A 4 -5.25 1.17 -50.19
CA ASN A 4 -4.33 1.93 -49.30
C ASN A 4 -4.76 2.47 -47.89
N PRO A 5 -3.80 2.81 -46.99
CA PRO A 5 -3.58 2.10 -45.72
C PRO A 5 -3.67 2.99 -44.46
N SER A 6 -3.87 2.41 -43.26
CA SER A 6 -3.81 3.14 -41.99
C SER A 6 -2.85 2.49 -40.99
N LEU A 7 -1.71 3.15 -40.81
CA LEU A 7 -1.01 3.47 -39.56
C LEU A 7 -1.21 2.52 -38.37
N ASN A 8 -0.17 1.73 -38.10
CA ASN A 8 0.04 1.02 -36.84
C ASN A 8 0.63 2.02 -35.82
N SER A 9 -0.17 2.45 -34.84
CA SER A 9 0.32 3.11 -33.63
C SER A 9 0.63 2.05 -32.59
N GLY A 10 1.90 1.87 -32.26
CA GLY A 10 2.35 1.03 -31.16
C GLY A 10 1.80 1.55 -29.84
N HIS A 11 1.10 0.69 -29.11
CA HIS A 11 0.82 0.86 -27.69
C HIS A 11 1.94 0.19 -26.90
N SER A 12 2.51 0.95 -25.98
CA SER A 12 3.45 0.52 -24.96
C SER A 12 2.67 -0.20 -23.87
N ASP A 13 2.81 -1.52 -23.81
CA ASP A 13 2.39 -2.34 -22.68
C ASP A 13 3.30 -2.03 -21.49
N GLY A 14 2.85 -1.11 -20.64
CA GLY A 14 3.43 -0.82 -19.33
C GLY A 14 2.40 -1.12 -18.26
N ALA A 15 2.82 -1.91 -17.25
CA ALA A 15 2.01 -2.63 -16.26
C ALA A 15 1.43 -3.94 -16.79
N CYS A 16 2.12 -5.05 -16.47
CA CYS A 16 1.70 -6.41 -16.76
C CYS A 16 0.36 -6.71 -16.06
N ASP A 17 -0.73 -6.63 -16.83
CA ASP A 17 -2.07 -7.12 -16.47
C ASP A 17 -2.19 -8.65 -16.62
N GLU A 18 -1.14 -9.35 -17.04
CA GLU A 18 -1.15 -10.81 -17.18
C GLU A 18 -0.39 -11.48 -16.03
N CYS A 19 -1.10 -11.76 -14.92
CA CYS A 19 -0.95 -12.98 -14.08
C CYS A 19 -1.66 -12.91 -12.71
N LEU A 20 -2.70 -12.08 -12.53
CA LEU A 20 -3.67 -12.31 -11.45
C LEU A 20 -4.85 -13.11 -12.04
N PRO A 21 -4.97 -14.44 -11.81
CA PRO A 21 -6.28 -15.03 -11.93
C PRO A 21 -7.19 -14.27 -10.95
N SER A 22 -8.32 -13.77 -11.44
CA SER A 22 -9.38 -13.22 -10.62
C SER A 22 -9.66 -14.18 -9.46
N VAL A 23 -9.19 -13.85 -8.26
CA VAL A 23 -9.52 -14.60 -7.05
C VAL A 23 -11.01 -14.37 -6.83
N PRO A 24 -11.86 -15.40 -6.82
CA PRO A 24 -13.25 -15.22 -6.46
C PRO A 24 -13.30 -14.55 -5.09
N ALA A 25 -14.11 -13.51 -4.94
CA ALA A 25 -14.34 -12.76 -3.70
C ALA A 25 -15.04 -13.58 -2.59
N THR A 26 -14.73 -14.87 -2.50
CA THR A 26 -15.23 -15.82 -1.51
C THR A 26 -14.08 -16.62 -0.92
N LEU A 27 -13.13 -15.92 -0.27
CA LEU A 27 -12.37 -16.54 0.82
C LEU A 27 -13.37 -16.91 1.91
N SER A 28 -13.73 -18.19 1.97
CA SER A 28 -14.70 -18.68 2.94
C SER A 28 -14.23 -18.36 4.36
N ARG A 29 -15.16 -17.93 5.24
CA ARG A 29 -14.92 -17.69 6.68
C ARG A 29 -14.08 -18.78 7.35
N ARG A 30 -14.10 -20.03 6.86
CA ARG A 30 -13.28 -21.13 7.41
C ARG A 30 -11.78 -20.93 7.21
N ASN A 31 -11.33 -20.29 6.13
CA ASN A 31 -9.88 -20.10 5.87
C ASN A 31 -9.32 -18.92 6.68
N ILE A 32 -10.12 -17.85 6.84
CA ILE A 32 -9.78 -16.69 7.68
C ILE A 32 -9.80 -17.10 9.16
N LEU A 33 -10.80 -17.89 9.58
CA LEU A 33 -10.84 -18.43 10.94
C LEU A 33 -9.74 -19.47 11.17
N ALA A 34 -9.30 -20.25 10.18
CA ALA A 34 -8.16 -21.15 10.34
C ALA A 34 -6.84 -20.38 10.56
N ALA A 35 -6.63 -19.25 9.88
CA ALA A 35 -5.49 -18.37 10.11
C ALA A 35 -5.54 -17.69 11.49
N ALA A 36 -6.72 -17.21 11.90
CA ALA A 36 -6.91 -16.57 13.22
C ALA A 36 -6.88 -17.58 14.40
N SER A 37 -7.37 -18.81 14.20
CA SER A 37 -7.34 -19.87 15.22
C SER A 37 -5.92 -20.42 15.43
N ALA A 38 -5.09 -20.42 14.38
CA ALA A 38 -3.67 -20.75 14.50
C ALA A 38 -2.93 -19.73 15.37
N PHE A 39 -3.34 -18.45 15.35
CA PHE A 39 -2.72 -17.37 16.13
C PHE A 39 -2.95 -17.48 17.65
N ALA A 40 -4.16 -17.87 18.07
CA ALA A 40 -4.47 -18.06 19.49
C ALA A 40 -3.78 -19.29 20.10
N ALA A 41 -3.53 -20.33 19.29
CA ALA A 41 -2.80 -21.52 19.72
C ALA A 41 -1.26 -21.34 19.67
N ALA A 42 -0.73 -20.57 18.70
CA ALA A 42 0.70 -20.30 18.54
C ALA A 42 1.28 -19.49 19.71
N SER A 43 0.49 -18.57 20.27
CA SER A 43 0.92 -17.73 21.40
C SER A 43 1.07 -18.48 22.73
N ALA A 44 0.38 -19.63 22.89
CA ALA A 44 0.37 -20.42 24.12
C ALA A 44 1.37 -21.60 24.13
N LEU A 45 1.82 -22.06 22.95
CA LEU A 45 2.76 -23.18 22.81
C LEU A 45 4.23 -22.74 22.59
N ALA A 46 4.48 -21.47 22.26
CA ALA A 46 5.84 -20.92 22.10
C ALA A 46 6.62 -20.74 23.43
N ALA A 47 6.02 -21.01 24.59
CA ALA A 47 6.65 -20.82 25.90
C ALA A 47 7.44 -22.03 26.43
N THR A 48 7.49 -23.17 25.72
CA THR A 48 8.03 -24.43 26.31
C THR A 48 9.08 -25.19 25.48
N SER A 49 9.62 -24.64 24.39
CA SER A 49 10.64 -25.34 23.57
C SER A 49 12.04 -24.70 23.50
N LEU A 50 12.29 -23.61 24.24
CA LEU A 50 13.62 -22.99 24.36
C LEU A 50 14.27 -23.26 25.72
N ALA A 51 14.40 -24.52 26.13
CA ALA A 51 15.18 -24.86 27.33
C ALA A 51 15.71 -26.31 27.35
N VAL A 52 16.60 -26.71 26.43
CA VAL A 52 17.63 -27.73 26.74
C VAL A 52 18.86 -27.51 25.84
N GLY A 53 20.02 -27.26 26.46
CA GLY A 53 21.32 -27.63 25.87
C GLY A 53 22.25 -26.52 25.35
N ALA A 54 22.34 -25.35 26.00
CA ALA A 54 23.46 -24.44 25.76
C ALA A 54 24.73 -25.01 26.41
N THR A 55 25.61 -25.62 25.61
CA THR A 55 27.02 -25.77 25.99
C THR A 55 27.69 -24.39 25.93
N PRO A 56 28.62 -24.06 26.84
CA PRO A 56 29.22 -22.74 26.87
C PRO A 56 30.16 -22.59 25.67
N ALA A 57 29.76 -21.77 24.69
CA ALA A 57 30.64 -21.35 23.61
C ALA A 57 31.75 -20.46 24.20
N SER A 58 32.97 -20.95 24.11
CA SER A 58 34.20 -20.20 24.37
C SER A 58 34.29 -18.99 23.44
N ALA A 59 34.69 -17.84 24.00
CA ALA A 59 35.09 -16.60 23.34
C ALA A 59 34.06 -16.00 22.37
N ALA A 60 33.36 -14.97 22.83
CA ALA A 60 32.64 -14.04 21.96
C ALA A 60 33.64 -13.37 21.01
N SER A 61 33.79 -13.93 19.80
CA SER A 61 34.43 -13.23 18.70
C SER A 61 33.60 -11.98 18.43
N ALA A 62 34.23 -10.81 18.40
CA ALA A 62 33.57 -9.59 17.94
C ALA A 62 32.86 -9.87 16.62
N MET A 63 31.60 -9.46 16.52
CA MET A 63 30.80 -9.62 15.30
C MET A 63 31.60 -9.11 14.10
N PRO A 64 31.66 -9.86 12.99
CA PRO A 64 32.40 -9.40 11.84
C PRO A 64 31.80 -8.10 11.33
N LYS A 65 32.66 -7.15 10.97
CA LYS A 65 32.24 -5.86 10.42
C LYS A 65 31.47 -6.09 9.11
N LEU A 66 30.26 -5.54 9.00
CA LEU A 66 29.47 -5.58 7.77
C LEU A 66 29.96 -4.52 6.77
N GLU A 67 30.11 -4.91 5.50
CA GLU A 67 30.55 -4.04 4.41
C GLU A 67 29.54 -4.04 3.25
N TRP A 68 28.58 -3.11 3.29
CA TRP A 68 27.48 -3.05 2.31
C TRP A 68 27.86 -2.72 0.87
N TYR A 69 29.08 -2.24 0.65
CA TYR A 69 29.52 -1.72 -0.65
C TYR A 69 30.88 -2.30 -1.07
N SER A 70 31.30 -3.41 -0.46
CA SER A 70 32.53 -4.12 -0.83
C SER A 70 32.28 -4.92 -2.10
N LEU A 71 32.55 -4.31 -3.27
CA LEU A 71 32.31 -4.92 -4.57
C LEU A 71 33.19 -6.17 -4.74
N VAL A 72 32.60 -7.28 -5.17
CA VAL A 72 33.37 -8.50 -5.44
C VAL A 72 34.28 -8.26 -6.65
N PRO A 73 35.55 -8.70 -6.64
CA PRO A 73 36.44 -8.56 -7.79
C PRO A 73 35.81 -9.03 -9.10
N GLY A 74 35.90 -8.20 -10.14
CA GLY A 74 35.33 -8.48 -11.46
C GLY A 74 33.86 -8.08 -11.66
N PHE A 75 33.15 -7.63 -10.62
CA PHE A 75 31.80 -7.09 -10.75
C PHE A 75 31.80 -5.57 -10.96
N VAL A 76 30.66 -5.03 -11.40
CA VAL A 76 30.46 -3.60 -11.69
C VAL A 76 29.45 -3.01 -10.70
N GLY A 77 29.76 -1.84 -10.14
CA GLY A 77 28.88 -1.17 -9.17
C GLY A 77 27.55 -0.70 -9.78
N VAL A 78 26.54 -0.52 -8.91
CA VAL A 78 25.24 0.03 -9.31
C VAL A 78 25.37 1.54 -9.57
N ALA A 79 24.85 2.00 -10.71
CA ALA A 79 24.71 3.42 -10.99
C ALA A 79 23.40 3.93 -10.40
N THR A 80 23.48 4.97 -9.57
CA THR A 80 22.29 5.60 -8.96
C THR A 80 22.13 7.07 -9.33
N ASP A 81 20.90 7.57 -9.21
CA ASP A 81 20.60 9.00 -9.16
C ASP A 81 20.80 9.57 -7.73
N GLU A 82 20.45 10.84 -7.54
CA GLU A 82 20.56 11.53 -6.25
C GLU A 82 19.61 10.99 -5.16
N TYR A 83 18.59 10.23 -5.55
CA TYR A 83 17.62 9.57 -4.67
C TYR A 83 17.98 8.10 -4.39
N GLY A 84 19.15 7.64 -4.87
CA GLY A 84 19.61 6.25 -4.70
C GLY A 84 18.93 5.24 -5.63
N ARG A 85 18.18 5.71 -6.63
CA ARG A 85 17.48 4.86 -7.61
C ARG A 85 18.42 4.39 -8.72
N PRO A 86 18.36 3.12 -9.15
CA PRO A 86 19.15 2.64 -10.29
C PRO A 86 18.79 3.40 -11.57
N LYS A 87 19.80 3.91 -12.27
CA LYS A 87 19.61 4.71 -13.52
C LYS A 87 20.19 4.03 -14.75
N GLY A 88 19.60 4.29 -15.92
CA GLY A 88 20.08 3.77 -17.20
C GLY A 88 20.01 2.25 -17.22
N THR A 89 21.14 1.58 -17.42
CA THR A 89 21.21 0.11 -17.36
C THR A 89 21.21 -0.43 -15.92
N GLY A 90 21.32 0.44 -14.92
CA GLY A 90 21.51 0.10 -13.50
C GLY A 90 22.98 -0.01 -13.08
N PHE A 91 23.95 0.11 -14.02
CA PHE A 91 25.38 -0.10 -13.75
C PHE A 91 26.23 1.09 -14.17
N VAL A 92 27.37 1.28 -13.50
CA VAL A 92 28.28 2.43 -13.75
C VAL A 92 29.01 2.34 -15.09
N THR A 93 29.17 1.14 -15.64
CA THR A 93 29.79 0.84 -16.93
C THR A 93 29.12 -0.37 -17.56
N ASP A 94 29.55 -0.75 -18.77
CA ASP A 94 29.18 -2.04 -19.38
C ASP A 94 29.44 -3.19 -18.40
N ASN A 95 28.43 -4.03 -18.21
CA ASN A 95 28.45 -5.08 -17.19
C ASN A 95 28.57 -6.48 -17.83
N PRO A 96 29.70 -7.19 -17.65
CA PRO A 96 29.87 -8.53 -18.21
C PRO A 96 28.94 -9.56 -17.54
N TRP A 97 28.43 -9.25 -16.35
CA TRP A 97 27.48 -10.08 -15.60
C TRP A 97 26.02 -9.80 -15.97
N GLY A 98 25.79 -9.14 -17.11
CA GLY A 98 24.45 -8.85 -17.62
C GLY A 98 23.66 -7.99 -16.64
N ALA A 99 22.59 -8.55 -16.09
CA ALA A 99 21.72 -7.87 -15.16
C ALA A 99 22.17 -7.96 -13.69
N TYR A 100 23.35 -8.54 -13.39
CA TYR A 100 23.76 -8.83 -12.01
C TYR A 100 24.99 -8.06 -11.54
N THR A 101 25.01 -7.73 -10.25
CA THR A 101 26.25 -7.37 -9.53
C THR A 101 26.28 -8.01 -8.15
N ALA A 102 27.45 -8.07 -7.52
CA ALA A 102 27.62 -8.72 -6.22
C ALA A 102 28.57 -7.96 -5.29
N TYR A 103 28.22 -7.97 -4.01
CA TYR A 103 28.97 -7.34 -2.93
C TYR A 103 29.22 -8.36 -1.82
N LEU A 104 30.46 -8.45 -1.34
CA LEU A 104 30.80 -9.22 -0.16
C LEU A 104 30.39 -8.42 1.08
N ILE A 105 29.48 -8.97 1.88
CA ILE A 105 28.91 -8.27 3.04
C ILE A 105 29.70 -8.58 4.29
N THR A 106 30.06 -9.84 4.47
CA THR A 106 30.79 -10.28 5.65
C THR A 106 31.47 -11.62 5.42
N THR A 107 32.54 -11.86 6.18
CA THR A 107 33.16 -13.18 6.37
C THR A 107 33.22 -13.42 7.86
N ASN A 108 32.58 -14.49 8.35
CA ASN A 108 32.56 -14.79 9.77
C ASN A 108 33.87 -15.43 10.26
N GLY A 109 33.97 -15.65 11.58
CA GLY A 109 35.17 -16.25 12.20
C GLY A 109 35.50 -17.68 11.73
N ARG A 110 34.59 -18.34 10.98
CA ARG A 110 34.79 -19.66 10.37
C ARG A 110 35.12 -19.58 8.87
N GLY A 111 35.32 -18.38 8.33
CA GLY A 111 35.57 -18.18 6.90
C GLY A 111 34.33 -18.29 6.02
N GLN A 112 33.12 -18.35 6.61
CA GLN A 112 31.88 -18.41 5.84
C GLN A 112 31.45 -17.00 5.43
N ARG A 113 31.07 -16.85 4.17
CA ARG A 113 30.76 -15.56 3.58
C ARG A 113 29.27 -15.35 3.40
N THR A 114 28.88 -14.09 3.34
CA THR A 114 27.56 -13.69 2.89
C THR A 114 27.71 -12.61 1.83
N TRP A 115 26.98 -12.78 0.73
CA TRP A 115 26.94 -11.80 -0.34
C TRP A 115 25.55 -11.22 -0.51
N ARG A 116 25.54 -9.97 -0.95
CA ARG A 116 24.39 -9.34 -1.57
C ARG A 116 24.56 -9.42 -3.08
N ILE A 117 23.56 -9.93 -3.77
CA ILE A 117 23.51 -9.96 -5.23
C ILE A 117 22.37 -9.04 -5.65
N GLU A 118 22.67 -8.07 -6.51
CA GLU A 118 21.65 -7.20 -7.08
C GLU A 118 21.32 -7.65 -8.51
N ASN A 119 20.05 -7.56 -8.88
CA ASN A 119 19.55 -7.75 -10.23
C ASN A 119 18.84 -6.48 -10.71
N MET A 120 19.14 -6.01 -11.92
CA MET A 120 18.56 -4.79 -12.49
C MET A 120 17.72 -5.12 -13.71
N LEU A 121 16.40 -4.97 -13.59
CA LEU A 121 15.47 -5.04 -14.72
C LEU A 121 15.30 -3.65 -15.32
N GLN A 122 15.67 -3.49 -16.59
CA GLN A 122 15.38 -2.26 -17.33
C GLN A 122 13.88 -2.19 -17.62
N LEU A 123 13.24 -1.11 -17.19
CA LEU A 123 11.85 -0.83 -17.55
C LEU A 123 11.80 0.02 -18.82
N ALA A 124 10.61 0.11 -19.43
CA ALA A 124 10.38 0.95 -20.60
C ALA A 124 10.78 2.42 -20.34
N PRO A 125 11.12 3.20 -21.39
CA PRO A 125 11.43 4.61 -21.25
C PRO A 125 10.34 5.33 -20.46
N HIS A 126 10.74 6.06 -19.44
CA HIS A 126 9.86 6.90 -18.65
C HIS A 126 9.41 8.11 -19.50
N PRO A 127 8.24 8.73 -19.24
CA PRO A 127 7.73 9.87 -20.02
C PRO A 127 8.67 11.09 -20.15
N ASP A 128 9.68 11.22 -19.29
CA ASP A 128 10.71 12.27 -19.32
C ASP A 128 11.93 11.92 -20.20
N GLY A 129 11.92 10.76 -20.86
CA GLY A 129 13.00 10.26 -21.70
C GLY A 129 14.11 9.51 -20.93
N GLY A 130 13.98 9.34 -19.61
CA GLY A 130 14.88 8.51 -18.80
C GLY A 130 14.61 7.01 -18.91
N ILE A 131 15.61 6.18 -18.65
CA ILE A 131 15.42 4.73 -18.43
C ILE A 131 15.69 4.46 -16.95
N TYR A 132 14.66 3.99 -16.25
CA TYR A 132 14.76 3.51 -14.86
C TYR A 132 14.93 1.99 -14.85
N SER A 133 15.72 1.49 -13.91
CA SER A 133 15.83 0.06 -13.66
C SER A 133 15.27 -0.29 -12.28
N GLN A 134 14.41 -1.29 -12.21
CA GLN A 134 13.95 -1.87 -10.95
C GLN A 134 15.01 -2.83 -10.43
N GLY A 135 15.50 -2.58 -9.22
CA GLY A 135 16.46 -3.46 -8.54
C GLY A 135 15.77 -4.54 -7.70
N SER A 136 16.26 -5.78 -7.74
CA SER A 136 15.95 -6.83 -6.76
C SER A 136 17.21 -7.35 -6.13
N THR A 137 17.14 -7.70 -4.86
CA THR A 137 18.28 -8.09 -4.04
C THR A 137 18.09 -9.52 -3.56
N MET A 138 19.08 -10.36 -3.82
CA MET A 138 19.19 -11.72 -3.32
C MET A 138 20.35 -11.82 -2.32
N TRP A 139 20.26 -12.79 -1.42
CA TRP A 139 21.28 -13.02 -0.40
C TRP A 139 21.83 -14.43 -0.52
N LEU A 140 23.16 -14.55 -0.61
CA LEU A 140 23.84 -15.84 -0.68
C LEU A 140 24.56 -16.10 0.63
N PHE A 141 24.11 -17.09 1.40
CA PHE A 141 24.71 -17.53 2.66
C PHE A 141 25.60 -18.75 2.41
N GLU A 142 26.91 -18.62 2.60
CA GLU A 142 27.84 -19.74 2.50
C GLU A 142 27.89 -20.52 3.82
N GLY A 143 27.78 -21.84 3.76
CA GLY A 143 28.19 -22.76 4.81
C GLY A 143 29.41 -23.57 4.39
N ASP A 144 29.83 -24.52 5.21
CA ASP A 144 30.96 -25.43 4.92
C ASP A 144 30.52 -26.69 4.15
N GLY A 145 29.24 -27.06 4.21
CA GLY A 145 28.69 -28.17 3.43
C GLY A 145 27.93 -27.72 2.18
N ARG A 146 27.24 -26.58 2.28
CA ARG A 146 26.41 -26.02 1.19
C ARG A 146 26.22 -24.52 1.36
N ALA A 147 25.76 -23.83 0.32
CA ALA A 147 25.27 -22.46 0.40
C ALA A 147 23.75 -22.37 0.19
N LEU A 148 23.15 -21.26 0.60
CA LEU A 148 21.74 -20.96 0.37
C LEU A 148 21.61 -19.62 -0.35
N LEU A 149 21.05 -19.65 -1.55
CA LEU A 149 20.60 -18.45 -2.25
C LEU A 149 19.15 -18.16 -1.83
N VAL A 150 18.90 -16.99 -1.25
CA VAL A 150 17.56 -16.49 -0.95
C VAL A 150 17.08 -15.59 -2.08
N ASP A 151 15.95 -15.97 -2.67
CA ASP A 151 15.31 -15.44 -3.88
C ASP A 151 16.10 -15.66 -5.18
N THR A 152 15.40 -15.54 -6.30
CA THR A 152 15.89 -15.87 -7.64
C THR A 152 15.78 -14.71 -8.63
N ALA A 153 15.71 -13.47 -8.15
CA ALA A 153 15.69 -12.26 -8.97
C ALA A 153 14.47 -12.08 -9.88
N GLN A 154 14.45 -10.95 -10.60
CA GLN A 154 13.52 -10.67 -11.69
C GLN A 154 13.87 -11.49 -12.93
N ASN A 155 12.88 -11.69 -13.79
CA ASN A 155 13.10 -12.35 -15.07
C ASN A 155 13.75 -11.40 -16.09
N THR A 156 15.07 -11.24 -15.98
CA THR A 156 15.91 -10.38 -16.84
C THR A 156 16.53 -11.16 -18.02
N PRO A 157 16.80 -10.55 -19.18
CA PRO A 157 17.51 -11.23 -20.26
C PRO A 157 18.91 -11.67 -19.83
N GLU A 158 19.27 -12.93 -20.11
CA GLU A 158 20.59 -13.48 -19.77
C GLU A 158 21.00 -14.61 -20.74
N THR A 159 22.29 -14.97 -20.71
CA THR A 159 22.85 -16.11 -21.43
C THR A 159 23.25 -17.17 -20.42
N ILE A 160 22.54 -18.31 -20.46
CA ILE A 160 22.78 -19.45 -19.58
C ILE A 160 24.23 -19.94 -19.70
N GLY A 161 24.89 -20.15 -18.56
CA GLY A 161 26.29 -20.55 -18.43
C GLY A 161 27.28 -19.40 -18.55
N THR A 162 26.83 -18.16 -18.81
CA THR A 162 27.70 -16.99 -19.00
C THR A 162 27.45 -15.94 -17.93
N ASN A 163 26.22 -15.45 -17.83
CA ASN A 163 25.85 -14.34 -16.95
C ASN A 163 24.48 -14.52 -16.29
N ASP A 164 24.00 -15.77 -16.24
CA ASP A 164 22.80 -16.11 -15.48
C ASP A 164 23.08 -16.21 -13.97
N LEU A 165 22.01 -16.16 -13.18
CA LEU A 165 22.10 -16.21 -11.72
C LEU A 165 22.85 -17.44 -11.18
N LYS A 166 22.72 -18.62 -11.81
CA LYS A 166 23.47 -19.81 -11.35
C LYS A 166 24.96 -19.65 -11.60
N THR A 167 25.34 -19.06 -12.72
CA THR A 167 26.74 -18.75 -13.06
C THR A 167 27.31 -17.72 -12.08
N VAL A 168 26.55 -16.68 -11.72
CA VAL A 168 26.94 -15.70 -10.70
C VAL A 168 27.18 -16.38 -9.34
N CYS A 169 26.23 -17.17 -8.84
CA CYS A 169 26.40 -17.87 -7.56
C CYS A 169 27.61 -18.81 -7.55
N ARG A 170 27.83 -19.57 -8.63
CA ARG A 170 29.00 -20.45 -8.76
C ARG A 170 30.30 -19.66 -8.80
N TYR A 171 30.33 -18.50 -9.45
CA TYR A 171 31.50 -17.63 -9.44
C TYR A 171 31.82 -17.16 -8.02
N LEU A 172 30.83 -16.65 -7.28
CA LEU A 172 31.02 -16.16 -5.90
C LEU A 172 31.55 -17.25 -4.95
N LEU A 173 30.99 -18.46 -5.03
CA LEU A 173 31.42 -19.59 -4.21
C LEU A 173 32.78 -20.15 -4.65
N GLY A 174 33.08 -20.05 -5.95
CA GLY A 174 34.29 -20.58 -6.59
C GLY A 174 35.54 -19.71 -6.49
N HIS A 175 35.44 -18.52 -5.91
CA HIS A 175 36.57 -17.59 -5.76
C HIS A 175 36.71 -17.14 -4.32
N GLU A 176 37.93 -16.77 -3.92
CA GLU A 176 38.25 -16.11 -2.65
C GLU A 176 37.87 -14.62 -2.69
N ASN A 177 37.97 -13.94 -1.54
CA ASN A 177 37.62 -12.51 -1.43
C ASN A 177 38.52 -11.60 -2.30
N ASP A 178 39.72 -12.05 -2.65
CA ASP A 178 40.64 -11.35 -3.55
C ASP A 178 40.44 -11.70 -5.04
N GLY A 179 39.47 -12.57 -5.35
CA GLY A 179 39.15 -13.01 -6.70
C GLY A 179 40.01 -14.18 -7.20
N SER A 180 40.91 -14.74 -6.38
CA SER A 180 41.63 -15.97 -6.74
C SER A 180 40.69 -17.19 -6.71
N THR A 181 40.95 -18.20 -7.53
CA THR A 181 40.11 -19.40 -7.57
C THR A 181 40.24 -20.21 -6.28
N ARG A 182 39.11 -20.63 -5.73
CA ARG A 182 39.02 -21.43 -4.51
C ARG A 182 38.93 -22.92 -4.81
N LEU A 183 39.73 -23.73 -4.12
CA LEU A 183 39.60 -25.19 -4.13
C LEU A 183 38.50 -25.62 -3.17
N GLY A 184 37.65 -26.56 -3.59
CA GLY A 184 36.60 -27.12 -2.75
C GLY A 184 35.40 -26.18 -2.53
N ALA A 185 35.04 -25.39 -3.55
CA ALA A 185 33.82 -24.58 -3.52
C ALA A 185 32.59 -25.45 -3.23
N VAL A 186 31.73 -24.98 -2.32
CA VAL A 186 30.43 -25.61 -2.06
C VAL A 186 29.45 -25.27 -3.18
N ASP A 187 28.45 -26.13 -3.34
CA ASP A 187 27.30 -25.82 -4.19
C ASP A 187 26.18 -25.14 -3.39
N PHE A 188 25.10 -24.71 -4.04
CA PHE A 188 23.99 -24.02 -3.38
C PHE A 188 22.63 -24.72 -3.56
N ASP A 189 21.72 -24.44 -2.62
CA ASP A 189 20.27 -24.62 -2.74
C ASP A 189 19.58 -23.25 -2.77
N VAL A 190 18.28 -23.24 -3.04
CA VAL A 190 17.49 -22.02 -3.18
C VAL A 190 16.39 -21.98 -2.11
N ALA A 191 16.18 -20.81 -1.54
CA ALA A 191 15.07 -20.48 -0.67
C ALA A 191 14.29 -19.30 -1.27
N ILE A 192 12.96 -19.35 -1.24
CA ILE A 192 12.09 -18.28 -1.76
C ILE A 192 11.39 -17.62 -0.59
N THR A 193 11.44 -16.29 -0.51
CA THR A 193 10.77 -15.55 0.56
C THR A 193 9.27 -15.49 0.37
N HIS A 194 8.80 -15.31 -0.88
CA HIS A 194 7.38 -15.26 -1.22
C HIS A 194 7.10 -15.38 -2.73
N LEU A 195 5.83 -15.53 -3.09
CA LEU A 195 5.33 -15.59 -4.46
C LEU A 195 5.17 -14.19 -5.08
N HIS A 196 6.27 -13.63 -5.59
CA HIS A 196 6.22 -12.46 -6.47
C HIS A 196 7.31 -12.51 -7.56
N GLY A 197 7.04 -11.90 -8.71
CA GLY A 197 7.78 -12.14 -9.97
C GLY A 197 9.25 -11.71 -9.94
N ASP A 198 9.57 -10.73 -9.12
CA ASP A 198 10.90 -10.18 -8.87
C ASP A 198 11.72 -10.95 -7.82
N HIS A 199 11.11 -11.93 -7.13
CA HIS A 199 11.80 -12.90 -6.26
C HIS A 199 11.86 -14.30 -6.88
N THR A 200 10.94 -14.60 -7.81
CA THR A 200 10.75 -15.95 -8.36
C THR A 200 11.06 -16.03 -9.85
N GLY A 201 11.53 -14.94 -10.46
CA GLY A 201 11.70 -14.81 -11.91
C GLY A 201 12.63 -15.83 -12.53
N LYS A 202 13.63 -16.34 -11.79
CA LYS A 202 14.56 -17.39 -12.26
C LYS A 202 14.35 -18.76 -11.62
N VAL A 203 13.27 -18.97 -10.87
CA VAL A 203 13.05 -20.25 -10.17
C VAL A 203 12.97 -21.45 -11.13
N SER A 204 12.47 -21.24 -12.36
CA SER A 204 12.41 -22.27 -13.41
C SER A 204 13.79 -22.78 -13.87
N GLN A 205 14.85 -22.04 -13.59
CA GLN A 205 16.22 -22.43 -13.91
C GLN A 205 16.86 -23.29 -12.81
N MET A 206 16.20 -23.43 -11.65
CA MET A 206 16.71 -24.11 -10.46
C MET A 206 16.21 -25.55 -10.36
N THR A 207 15.93 -26.20 -11.50
CA THR A 207 15.37 -27.56 -11.57
C THR A 207 16.30 -28.64 -11.05
N ASP A 208 17.61 -28.37 -11.02
CA ASP A 208 18.67 -29.24 -10.50
C ASP A 208 19.05 -28.92 -9.04
N ARG A 209 18.29 -28.06 -8.36
CA ARG A 209 18.52 -27.59 -6.99
C ARG A 209 17.36 -27.95 -6.07
N THR A 210 17.59 -28.08 -4.77
CA THR A 210 16.47 -28.05 -3.81
C THR A 210 15.95 -26.62 -3.78
N VAL A 211 14.63 -26.46 -3.89
CA VAL A 211 13.96 -25.16 -3.79
C VAL A 211 13.05 -25.17 -2.57
N TYR A 212 13.49 -24.55 -1.49
CA TYR A 212 12.69 -24.31 -0.30
C TYR A 212 11.68 -23.19 -0.60
N TYR A 213 10.39 -23.52 -0.62
CA TYR A 213 9.32 -22.62 -1.08
C TYR A 213 8.27 -22.42 0.01
N PRO A 214 7.74 -21.20 0.24
CA PRO A 214 6.78 -21.01 1.30
C PRO A 214 5.49 -21.75 1.04
N ASP A 215 5.03 -22.49 2.05
CA ASP A 215 3.94 -23.44 1.88
C ASP A 215 2.58 -22.78 1.59
N LEU A 216 2.35 -21.56 2.09
CA LEU A 216 1.12 -20.80 1.84
C LEU A 216 1.13 -20.04 0.51
N ASP A 217 2.29 -19.97 -0.15
CA ASP A 217 2.47 -19.37 -1.48
C ASP A 217 2.70 -20.46 -2.56
N TRP A 218 2.42 -21.72 -2.22
CA TRP A 218 2.74 -22.87 -3.06
C TRP A 218 2.08 -22.80 -4.44
N ARG A 219 2.86 -23.11 -5.50
CA ARG A 219 2.38 -23.06 -6.88
C ARG A 219 1.85 -24.39 -7.38
N PRO A 220 0.79 -24.39 -8.22
CA PRO A 220 0.31 -25.62 -8.88
C PRO A 220 1.35 -26.30 -9.78
N ASN A 221 2.30 -25.54 -10.34
CA ASN A 221 3.35 -26.04 -11.23
C ASN A 221 4.69 -26.34 -10.52
N ALA A 222 4.67 -26.47 -9.19
CA ALA A 222 5.85 -26.86 -8.42
C ALA A 222 6.39 -28.22 -8.88
N THR A 223 7.71 -28.31 -9.05
CA THR A 223 8.40 -29.55 -9.45
C THR A 223 8.84 -30.37 -8.24
N ALA A 224 9.22 -31.63 -8.44
CA ALA A 224 9.53 -32.56 -7.35
C ALA A 224 10.70 -32.14 -6.43
N ASN A 225 11.56 -31.23 -6.90
CA ASN A 225 12.67 -30.66 -6.14
C ASN A 225 12.26 -29.50 -5.21
N TRP A 226 10.98 -29.10 -5.20
CA TRP A 226 10.46 -28.09 -4.30
C TRP A 226 10.11 -28.70 -2.94
N VAL A 227 10.50 -28.01 -1.87
CA VAL A 227 10.30 -28.43 -0.47
C VAL A 227 9.53 -27.32 0.25
N PRO A 228 8.35 -27.60 0.81
CA PRO A 228 7.56 -26.59 1.48
C PRO A 228 8.18 -26.18 2.82
N VAL A 229 8.15 -24.89 3.15
CA VAL A 229 8.67 -24.34 4.43
C VAL A 229 7.59 -23.70 5.29
N ARG A 230 7.72 -23.85 6.62
CA ARG A 230 6.96 -23.14 7.67
C ARG A 230 7.80 -23.04 8.95
N GLN A 231 7.69 -21.95 9.71
CA GLN A 231 8.43 -21.75 10.98
C GLN A 231 8.25 -22.88 12.00
N ASP A 232 7.03 -23.42 12.13
CA ASP A 232 6.74 -24.50 13.08
C ASP A 232 6.91 -25.91 12.48
N GLY A 233 7.27 -26.00 11.20
CA GLY A 233 7.23 -27.25 10.45
C GLY A 233 5.80 -27.78 10.34
N GLY A 234 5.65 -29.11 10.35
CA GLY A 234 4.35 -29.79 10.39
C GLY A 234 3.95 -30.49 9.09
N ALA A 235 2.71 -30.97 9.07
CA ALA A 235 2.14 -31.64 7.90
C ALA A 235 1.64 -30.62 6.87
N THR A 236 1.70 -30.98 5.59
CA THR A 236 1.16 -30.19 4.48
C THR A 236 0.65 -31.11 3.36
N ALA A 237 -0.23 -30.58 2.52
CA ALA A 237 -0.65 -31.22 1.29
C ALA A 237 0.35 -31.00 0.13
N ASN A 238 1.33 -30.11 0.32
CA ASN A 238 2.30 -29.72 -0.69
C ASN A 238 3.60 -30.51 -0.58
N GLY A 239 4.38 -30.52 -1.67
CA GLY A 239 5.65 -31.22 -1.74
C GLY A 239 5.53 -32.75 -1.72
N SER A 240 6.65 -33.43 -1.97
CA SER A 240 6.69 -34.89 -2.07
C SER A 240 6.71 -35.61 -0.71
N THR A 241 7.10 -34.92 0.35
CA THR A 241 7.25 -35.48 1.70
C THR A 241 5.98 -35.40 2.56
N GLY A 242 4.98 -34.60 2.13
CA GLY A 242 3.80 -34.28 2.93
C GLY A 242 4.11 -33.52 4.24
N ARG A 243 5.32 -32.98 4.37
CA ARG A 243 5.78 -32.26 5.56
C ARG A 243 6.60 -31.05 5.19
N THR A 244 6.43 -29.97 5.95
CA THR A 244 7.22 -28.76 5.81
C THR A 244 8.50 -28.86 6.63
N VAL A 245 9.53 -28.15 6.19
CA VAL A 245 10.76 -27.94 6.96
C VAL A 245 10.74 -26.56 7.60
N ASN A 246 11.32 -26.45 8.79
CA ASN A 246 11.47 -25.17 9.51
C ASN A 246 12.91 -24.69 9.62
N ARG A 247 13.83 -25.42 9.00
CA ARG A 247 15.26 -25.14 9.08
C ARG A 247 15.99 -25.72 7.88
N ILE A 248 17.04 -25.02 7.47
CA ILE A 248 17.97 -25.41 6.41
C ILE A 248 19.37 -25.48 7.02
N GLU A 249 20.01 -26.64 6.91
CA GLU A 249 21.37 -26.87 7.40
C GLU A 249 22.37 -26.69 6.25
N LEU A 250 23.33 -25.78 6.41
CA LEU A 250 24.39 -25.50 5.44
C LEU A 250 25.73 -26.13 5.86
N GLY A 251 25.64 -27.18 6.69
CA GLY A 251 26.73 -27.75 7.45
C GLY A 251 26.75 -27.18 8.87
N ASN A 252 27.82 -26.47 9.26
CA ASN A 252 27.95 -25.89 10.60
C ASN A 252 27.24 -24.52 10.76
N ARG A 253 26.62 -24.02 9.68
CA ARG A 253 25.79 -22.81 9.64
C ARG A 253 24.33 -23.20 9.43
N ARG A 254 23.45 -22.67 10.27
CA ARG A 254 22.03 -23.01 10.33
C ARG A 254 21.20 -21.80 9.94
N ILE A 255 20.19 -22.00 9.10
CA ILE A 255 19.21 -20.99 8.71
C ILE A 255 17.82 -21.43 9.16
N ASP A 256 17.19 -20.65 10.03
CA ASP A 256 15.83 -20.90 10.51
C ASP A 256 14.79 -20.22 9.62
N VAL A 257 13.66 -20.90 9.42
CA VAL A 257 12.50 -20.37 8.71
C VAL A 257 11.66 -19.57 9.69
N VAL A 258 11.33 -18.32 9.33
CA VAL A 258 10.54 -17.41 10.16
C VAL A 258 9.32 -16.97 9.37
N ALA A 259 8.14 -17.07 9.96
CA ALA A 259 6.90 -16.60 9.38
C ALA A 259 6.89 -15.06 9.36
N MET A 260 6.63 -14.47 8.19
CA MET A 260 6.57 -13.02 8.01
C MET A 260 5.35 -12.64 7.17
N TYR A 261 4.17 -13.16 7.53
CA TYR A 261 2.91 -12.94 6.82
C TYR A 261 2.60 -11.44 6.69
N GLY A 262 2.63 -10.93 5.47
CA GLY A 262 2.53 -9.50 5.19
C GLY A 262 2.32 -9.29 3.70
N HIS A 263 3.39 -9.04 2.96
CA HIS A 263 3.34 -8.81 1.51
C HIS A 263 2.53 -9.90 0.76
N THR A 264 2.70 -11.16 1.14
CA THR A 264 1.83 -12.29 0.78
C THR A 264 1.46 -13.11 2.01
N ALA A 265 0.47 -14.00 1.87
CA ALA A 265 0.10 -14.94 2.92
C ALA A 265 1.22 -15.94 3.27
N GLY A 266 2.11 -16.27 2.33
CA GLY A 266 3.26 -17.15 2.55
C GLY A 266 4.58 -16.45 2.82
N SER A 267 4.60 -15.13 2.94
CA SER A 267 5.84 -14.38 3.18
C SER A 267 6.67 -14.96 4.34
N THR A 268 7.94 -15.24 4.06
CA THR A 268 8.85 -16.02 4.89
C THR A 268 10.22 -15.36 4.94
N GLY A 269 10.76 -15.25 6.16
CA GLY A 269 12.13 -14.84 6.42
C GLY A 269 13.06 -16.01 6.69
N TYR A 270 14.37 -15.77 6.53
CA TYR A 270 15.44 -16.73 6.74
C TYR A 270 16.47 -16.18 7.71
N LEU A 271 16.47 -16.69 8.94
CA LEU A 271 17.26 -16.19 10.07
C LEU A 271 18.54 -17.00 10.27
N ASP A 272 19.67 -16.31 10.19
CA ASP A 272 20.97 -16.78 10.64
C ASP A 272 21.30 -16.14 11.99
N ALA A 273 20.79 -16.75 13.07
CA ALA A 273 20.99 -16.25 14.43
C ALA A 273 22.47 -16.29 14.87
N GLN A 274 23.31 -17.15 14.27
CA GLN A 274 24.72 -17.26 14.61
C GLN A 274 25.52 -16.06 14.12
N ASN A 275 25.12 -15.48 12.98
CA ASN A 275 25.76 -14.32 12.37
C ASN A 275 24.90 -13.05 12.45
N LEU A 276 23.78 -13.08 13.18
CA LEU A 276 22.85 -11.97 13.36
C LEU A 276 22.40 -11.34 12.03
N LEU A 277 22.05 -12.18 11.06
CA LEU A 277 21.53 -11.76 9.75
C LEU A 277 20.14 -12.38 9.52
N MET A 278 19.21 -11.63 8.95
CA MET A 278 17.90 -12.16 8.56
C MET A 278 17.48 -11.66 7.19
N ALA A 279 17.35 -12.55 6.21
CA ALA A 279 16.73 -12.21 4.93
C ALA A 279 15.20 -12.13 5.09
N THR A 280 14.61 -11.00 4.71
CA THR A 280 13.19 -10.70 5.01
C THR A 280 12.30 -10.68 3.79
N GLY A 281 12.86 -10.74 2.58
CA GLY A 281 12.10 -10.48 1.36
C GLY A 281 11.46 -9.10 1.41
N ASP A 282 10.21 -9.03 0.94
CA ASP A 282 9.39 -7.81 0.94
C ASP A 282 8.52 -7.66 2.17
N ALA A 283 8.49 -8.66 3.05
CA ALA A 283 7.52 -8.73 4.14
C ALA A 283 7.50 -7.51 5.08
N ILE A 284 8.63 -6.84 5.24
CA ILE A 284 8.75 -5.58 5.99
C ILE A 284 9.32 -4.43 5.14
N GLY A 285 9.62 -4.70 3.86
CA GLY A 285 10.21 -3.73 2.95
C GLY A 285 11.62 -3.25 3.31
N SER A 286 12.17 -2.37 2.47
CA SER A 286 13.51 -1.78 2.61
C SER A 286 13.51 -0.29 3.02
N ALA A 287 12.33 0.33 2.94
CA ALA A 287 12.00 1.70 3.34
C ALA A 287 10.48 1.87 3.39
N TYR A 288 9.81 1.19 2.46
CA TYR A 288 8.38 1.00 2.42
C TYR A 288 8.04 -0.46 2.12
N VAL A 289 6.85 -0.89 2.50
CA VAL A 289 6.28 -2.20 2.17
C VAL A 289 4.95 -2.04 1.45
N TRP A 290 4.70 -2.92 0.49
CA TRP A 290 3.40 -3.12 -0.15
C TRP A 290 2.59 -4.16 0.64
N ALA A 291 1.73 -3.68 1.55
CA ALA A 291 0.85 -4.48 2.41
C ALA A 291 -0.64 -4.22 2.08
N GLN A 292 -0.97 -4.03 0.80
CA GLN A 292 -2.31 -3.72 0.32
C GLN A 292 -3.18 -4.95 0.05
N SER A 293 -2.56 -6.12 -0.16
CA SER A 293 -3.26 -7.37 -0.46
C SER A 293 -4.19 -7.79 0.69
N ALA A 294 -5.27 -8.53 0.39
CA ALA A 294 -6.18 -9.02 1.43
C ALA A 294 -5.50 -9.98 2.43
N SER A 295 -4.41 -10.64 2.05
CA SER A 295 -3.57 -11.43 2.97
C SER A 295 -2.79 -10.57 3.95
N ALA A 296 -2.65 -9.28 3.65
CA ALA A 296 -1.93 -8.26 4.38
C ALA A 296 -2.89 -7.34 5.16
N THR A 297 -4.11 -7.81 5.51
CA THR A 297 -4.99 -6.99 6.35
C THR A 297 -4.21 -6.52 7.58
N THR A 298 -4.44 -5.27 7.97
CA THR A 298 -3.55 -4.55 8.89
C THR A 298 -3.43 -5.25 10.25
N GLU A 299 -4.45 -5.98 10.70
CA GLU A 299 -4.44 -6.69 11.99
C GLU A 299 -3.51 -7.93 12.01
N PRO A 300 -3.65 -8.92 11.10
CA PRO A 300 -2.65 -10.00 10.96
C PRO A 300 -1.22 -9.49 10.76
N TYR A 301 -1.05 -8.41 10.00
CA TYR A 301 0.26 -7.82 9.77
C TYR A 301 0.85 -7.23 11.06
N ALA A 302 0.10 -6.41 11.79
CA ALA A 302 0.52 -5.86 13.09
C ALA A 302 0.84 -6.97 14.10
N ALA A 303 -0.01 -8.00 14.19
CA ALA A 303 0.23 -9.14 15.08
C ALA A 303 1.49 -9.93 14.71
N MET A 304 1.78 -10.07 13.41
CA MET A 304 3.03 -10.66 12.93
C MET A 304 4.24 -9.81 13.35
N LEU A 305 4.19 -8.48 13.17
CA LEU A 305 5.28 -7.58 13.54
C LEU A 305 5.57 -7.64 15.06
N ASP A 306 4.53 -7.66 15.90
CA ASP A 306 4.66 -7.76 17.35
C ASP A 306 5.25 -9.12 17.78
N GLY A 307 4.77 -10.21 17.18
CA GLY A 307 5.30 -11.56 17.40
C GLY A 307 6.78 -11.67 16.99
N LEU A 308 7.11 -11.20 15.79
CA LEU A 308 8.47 -11.16 15.26
C LEU A 308 9.38 -10.33 16.17
N ARG A 309 8.94 -9.16 16.61
CA ARG A 309 9.72 -8.29 17.49
C ARG A 309 10.04 -8.95 18.83
N LYS A 310 9.08 -9.69 19.38
CA LYS A 310 9.24 -10.49 20.61
C LYS A 310 10.21 -11.66 20.41
N GLU A 311 10.15 -12.34 19.27
CA GLU A 311 11.05 -13.44 18.95
C GLU A 311 12.50 -12.96 18.79
N LEU A 312 12.70 -11.83 18.12
CA LEU A 312 14.02 -11.28 17.82
C LEU A 312 14.63 -10.45 18.96
N GLN A 313 13.93 -10.24 20.08
CA GLN A 313 14.34 -9.30 21.13
C GLN A 313 15.71 -9.60 21.77
N SER A 314 16.15 -10.86 21.76
CA SER A 314 17.45 -11.28 22.28
C SER A 314 18.61 -11.04 21.32
N LEU A 315 18.32 -10.78 20.03
CA LEU A 315 19.29 -10.60 18.95
C LEU A 315 19.51 -9.10 18.69
N LYS A 316 20.05 -8.38 19.67
CA LYS A 316 20.11 -6.90 19.67
C LYS A 316 20.82 -6.28 18.45
N ASP A 317 21.82 -6.96 17.92
CA ASP A 317 22.61 -6.49 16.76
C ASP A 317 22.16 -7.16 15.44
N LEU A 318 20.93 -7.70 15.41
CA LEU A 318 20.36 -8.29 14.21
C LEU A 318 20.26 -7.27 13.08
N THR A 319 20.82 -7.64 11.95
CA THR A 319 20.70 -6.90 10.70
C THR A 319 19.64 -7.53 9.82
N LEU A 320 18.72 -6.70 9.34
CA LEU A 320 17.66 -7.13 8.43
C LEU A 320 18.15 -6.92 6.99
N LEU A 321 18.00 -7.96 6.17
CA LEU A 321 18.51 -8.07 4.81
C LEU A 321 17.32 -8.08 3.84
N PRO A 322 16.84 -6.90 3.39
CA PRO A 322 15.64 -6.83 2.58
C PRO A 322 15.94 -7.13 1.11
N ALA A 323 14.90 -7.32 0.31
CA ALA A 323 15.04 -7.78 -1.07
C ALA A 323 14.95 -6.68 -2.15
N HIS A 324 14.93 -5.40 -1.74
CA HIS A 324 15.07 -4.24 -2.63
C HIS A 324 16.03 -3.21 -2.04
N PHE A 325 17.31 -3.58 -1.89
CA PHE A 325 18.30 -2.82 -1.12
C PHE A 325 18.47 -1.36 -1.60
N TYR A 326 18.28 -1.07 -2.89
CA TYR A 326 18.35 0.31 -3.39
C TYR A 326 17.37 1.26 -2.70
N GLN A 327 16.21 0.77 -2.26
CA GLN A 327 15.18 1.56 -1.59
C GLN A 327 15.62 2.02 -0.19
N VAL A 328 16.66 1.44 0.42
CA VAL A 328 17.13 1.89 1.76
C VAL A 328 17.55 3.36 1.77
N ARG A 329 17.83 3.93 0.59
CA ARG A 329 18.18 5.34 0.37
C ARG A 329 17.01 6.22 -0.09
N GLN A 330 15.78 5.74 -0.03
CA GLN A 330 14.60 6.49 -0.43
C GLN A 330 13.84 7.05 0.78
N PHE A 331 12.96 8.02 0.50
CA PHE A 331 12.01 8.59 1.47
C PHE A 331 12.69 9.08 2.76
N SER A 332 12.02 8.94 3.92
CA SER A 332 12.54 9.37 5.22
C SER A 332 13.90 8.75 5.58
N ARG A 333 14.30 7.65 4.92
CA ARG A 333 15.60 7.03 5.15
C ARG A 333 16.73 7.72 4.39
N ALA A 334 16.43 8.45 3.31
CA ALA A 334 17.41 9.26 2.59
C ALA A 334 17.97 10.40 3.45
N ASP A 335 17.15 10.90 4.37
CA ASP A 335 17.44 12.08 5.16
C ASP A 335 18.30 11.80 6.41
N ALA A 336 18.94 12.85 6.93
CA ALA A 336 19.63 12.79 8.21
C ALA A 336 18.62 12.54 9.36
N PRO A 337 18.97 11.74 10.40
CA PRO A 337 20.28 11.15 10.67
C PRO A 337 20.51 9.76 10.03
N ILE A 338 19.52 9.21 9.34
CA ILE A 338 19.55 7.83 8.84
C ILE A 338 20.48 7.67 7.63
N LYS A 339 20.44 8.59 6.66
CA LYS A 339 21.33 8.63 5.48
C LYS A 339 21.51 7.28 4.80
N GLY A 340 20.40 6.56 4.61
CA GLY A 340 20.39 5.26 3.95
C GLY A 340 20.91 4.09 4.79
N ARG A 341 20.96 4.23 6.13
CA ARG A 341 21.30 3.12 7.04
C ARG A 341 20.43 1.90 6.71
N VAL A 342 21.02 0.72 6.78
CA VAL A 342 20.29 -0.53 6.49
C VAL A 342 19.28 -0.83 7.60
N PRO A 343 18.14 -1.50 7.31
CA PRO A 343 17.17 -1.89 8.32
C PRO A 343 17.77 -2.74 9.46
N ASP A 344 17.39 -2.41 10.68
CA ASP A 344 17.69 -3.11 11.94
C ASP A 344 16.39 -3.27 12.74
N LEU A 345 16.46 -3.75 13.98
CA LEU A 345 15.26 -3.91 14.82
C LEU A 345 14.49 -2.59 15.07
N SER A 346 15.13 -1.42 14.97
CA SER A 346 14.40 -0.14 15.08
C SER A 346 13.51 0.13 13.87
N TYR A 347 13.87 -0.38 12.70
CA TYR A 347 13.00 -0.33 11.51
C TYR A 347 11.76 -1.21 11.67
N LEU A 348 11.88 -2.36 12.36
CA LEU A 348 10.74 -3.20 12.69
C LEU A 348 9.77 -2.49 13.67
N ASP A 349 10.31 -1.79 14.67
CA ASP A 349 9.52 -0.96 15.61
C ASP A 349 8.78 0.17 14.88
N ASP A 350 9.45 0.80 13.91
CA ASP A 350 8.89 1.82 13.03
C ASP A 350 7.77 1.26 12.12
N MET A 351 7.95 0.06 11.56
CA MET A 351 6.90 -0.62 10.79
C MET A 351 5.70 -1.02 11.66
N SER A 352 5.94 -1.50 12.88
CA SER A 352 4.88 -1.79 13.85
C SER A 352 4.07 -0.52 14.17
N ARG A 353 4.73 0.63 14.37
CA ARG A 353 4.04 1.92 14.52
C ARG A 353 3.18 2.27 13.31
N ALA A 354 3.67 2.04 12.10
CA ALA A 354 2.91 2.27 10.87
C ALA A 354 1.66 1.38 10.81
N ALA A 355 1.80 0.08 11.10
CA ALA A 355 0.70 -0.88 11.09
C ALA A 355 -0.37 -0.58 12.16
N HIS A 356 0.05 -0.31 13.41
CA HIS A 356 -0.87 0.06 14.49
C HIS A 356 -1.55 1.41 14.24
N GLY A 357 -0.82 2.40 13.72
CA GLY A 357 -1.40 3.69 13.34
C GLY A 357 -2.45 3.58 12.24
N ALA A 358 -2.30 2.59 11.34
CA ALA A 358 -3.31 2.27 10.33
C ALA A 358 -4.48 1.45 10.86
N LEU A 359 -4.39 0.85 12.05
CA LEU A 359 -5.48 0.10 12.67
C LEU A 359 -6.34 0.96 13.60
N ASP A 360 -5.70 1.83 14.37
CA ASP A 360 -6.35 2.68 15.35
C ASP A 360 -6.66 4.09 14.80
N GLY A 361 -6.13 4.42 13.62
CA GLY A 361 -6.32 5.70 12.95
C GLY A 361 -5.58 6.87 13.59
N SER A 362 -4.62 6.60 14.48
CA SER A 362 -3.83 7.62 15.21
C SER A 362 -2.82 8.35 14.33
N ILE A 363 -2.51 7.81 13.14
CA ILE A 363 -1.64 8.43 12.15
C ILE A 363 -2.45 8.70 10.88
N LEU A 364 -2.37 9.93 10.36
CA LEU A 364 -2.95 10.24 9.06
C LEU A 364 -2.14 9.55 7.97
N ALA A 365 -2.83 8.82 7.09
CA ALA A 365 -2.25 8.33 5.86
C ALA A 365 -2.13 9.47 4.83
N ASP A 366 -1.28 9.32 3.82
CA ASP A 366 -1.37 10.10 2.60
C ASP A 366 -1.77 9.18 1.43
N PRO A 367 -2.25 9.70 0.30
CA PRO A 367 -2.57 8.83 -0.82
C PRO A 367 -1.33 8.20 -1.45
N TYR A 368 -1.51 7.02 -2.08
CA TYR A 368 -0.45 6.31 -2.79
C TYR A 368 -0.89 6.03 -4.23
N HIS A 369 -0.50 6.94 -5.12
CA HIS A 369 -1.06 7.04 -6.46
C HIS A 369 -0.51 6.00 -7.46
N GLU A 370 0.60 5.33 -7.15
CA GLU A 370 1.24 4.34 -8.04
C GLU A 370 0.36 3.09 -8.25
N LEU A 371 -0.46 2.71 -7.26
CA LEU A 371 -1.34 1.53 -7.35
C LEU A 371 -2.81 1.87 -7.58
N GLY A 372 -3.23 3.12 -7.32
CA GLY A 372 -4.59 3.56 -7.64
C GLY A 372 -5.21 4.48 -6.60
N ARG A 373 -6.54 4.67 -6.74
CA ARG A 373 -7.32 5.65 -5.95
C ARG A 373 -7.88 5.11 -4.64
N GLU A 374 -7.60 3.85 -4.33
CA GLU A 374 -8.00 3.19 -3.07
C GLU A 374 -6.82 3.01 -2.13
N GLU A 375 -5.60 3.18 -2.66
CA GLU A 375 -4.40 2.84 -1.93
C GLU A 375 -3.79 4.08 -1.33
N VAL A 376 -3.39 3.92 -0.09
CA VAL A 376 -2.81 4.96 0.74
C VAL A 376 -1.57 4.39 1.38
N TRP A 377 -0.76 5.27 1.93
CA TRP A 377 0.37 4.85 2.73
C TRP A 377 0.47 5.62 4.03
N ILE A 378 1.19 5.06 4.97
CA ILE A 378 1.33 5.61 6.30
C ILE A 378 2.78 5.52 6.73
N SER A 379 3.24 6.54 7.46
CA SER A 379 4.64 6.62 7.92
C SER A 379 4.73 6.36 9.42
N GLY A 380 5.49 5.35 9.81
CA GLY A 380 5.87 5.08 11.19
C GLY A 380 7.35 5.36 11.37
N GLY A 381 7.72 6.61 11.67
CA GLY A 381 9.14 6.98 11.76
C GLY A 381 9.86 6.86 10.41
N THR A 382 10.80 5.92 10.31
CA THR A 382 11.64 5.69 9.11
C THR A 382 11.07 4.64 8.15
N ALA A 383 9.96 4.00 8.51
CA ALA A 383 9.27 3.01 7.69
C ALA A 383 7.97 3.56 7.11
N ARG A 384 7.57 3.01 5.96
CA ARG A 384 6.27 3.28 5.34
C ARG A 384 5.53 2.00 4.99
N MET A 385 4.22 2.03 5.09
CA MET A 385 3.37 0.90 4.74
C MET A 385 2.29 1.38 3.78
N VAL A 386 2.19 0.73 2.62
CA VAL A 386 1.04 0.89 1.72
C VAL A 386 -0.04 -0.07 2.15
N TYR A 387 -1.28 0.42 2.27
CA TYR A 387 -2.44 -0.39 2.56
C TYR A 387 -3.64 0.08 1.74
N SER A 388 -4.62 -0.80 1.60
CA SER A 388 -5.85 -0.48 0.88
C SER A 388 -6.95 -0.03 1.84
N LEU A 389 -7.61 1.09 1.51
CA LEU A 389 -8.80 1.52 2.26
C LEU A 389 -9.93 0.49 2.16
N THR A 390 -9.95 -0.32 1.10
CA THR A 390 -10.90 -1.41 0.90
C THR A 390 -10.69 -2.55 1.91
N ASN A 391 -9.46 -2.78 2.35
CA ASN A 391 -9.11 -3.86 3.29
C ASN A 391 -9.01 -3.40 4.76
N LEU A 392 -9.29 -2.11 5.02
CA LEU A 392 -9.12 -1.48 6.32
C LEU A 392 -10.11 -2.00 7.37
N TYR A 393 -11.34 -2.32 6.96
CA TYR A 393 -12.38 -2.83 7.85
C TYR A 393 -12.83 -4.24 7.46
N PRO A 394 -13.13 -5.12 8.43
CA PRO A 394 -13.69 -6.43 8.14
C PRO A 394 -14.95 -6.33 7.28
N GLY A 395 -14.98 -7.05 6.16
CA GLY A 395 -16.10 -7.07 5.22
C GLY A 395 -15.89 -6.27 3.92
N GLY A 396 -14.77 -5.55 3.76
CA GLY A 396 -14.45 -4.88 2.49
C GLY A 396 -15.21 -3.56 2.26
N PRO A 397 -15.49 -3.17 1.01
CA PRO A 397 -16.23 -1.94 0.68
C PRO A 397 -17.70 -1.96 1.14
N THR A 398 -18.26 -3.15 1.37
CA THR A 398 -19.57 -3.35 2.00
C THR A 398 -19.47 -3.36 3.54
N GLY A 399 -18.32 -2.96 4.07
CA GLY A 399 -17.91 -2.98 5.47
C GLY A 399 -18.88 -2.25 6.40
N GLY A 400 -18.95 -2.79 7.62
CA GLY A 400 -19.78 -2.32 8.73
C GLY A 400 -19.58 -3.16 10.00
N GLN A 401 -18.45 -3.87 10.08
CA GLN A 401 -18.13 -4.82 11.15
C GLN A 401 -16.85 -4.44 11.90
N GLY A 402 -16.24 -3.28 11.59
CA GLY A 402 -15.16 -2.72 12.40
C GLY A 402 -15.70 -2.08 13.68
N ASP A 403 -14.78 -1.71 14.58
CA ASP A 403 -15.14 -0.99 15.80
C ASP A 403 -15.84 0.34 15.43
N PRO A 404 -17.06 0.61 15.95
CA PRO A 404 -17.77 1.86 15.69
C PRO A 404 -17.06 3.12 16.21
N HIS A 405 -16.00 2.99 17.00
CA HIS A 405 -15.19 4.11 17.51
C HIS A 405 -13.95 4.43 16.66
N THR A 406 -13.67 3.65 15.61
CA THR A 406 -12.45 3.81 14.82
C THR A 406 -12.68 4.64 13.56
N PHE A 407 -11.87 5.68 13.42
CA PHE A 407 -11.85 6.59 12.28
C PHE A 407 -10.44 6.64 11.69
N HIS A 408 -10.34 6.71 10.36
CA HIS A 408 -9.06 6.83 9.68
C HIS A 408 -9.06 8.07 8.80
N GLY A 409 -7.97 8.82 8.87
CA GLY A 409 -7.77 10.04 8.11
C GLY A 409 -6.77 9.85 6.98
N VAL A 410 -7.11 10.34 5.79
CA VAL A 410 -6.19 10.47 4.65
C VAL A 410 -5.97 11.96 4.41
N ASN A 411 -4.76 12.42 4.71
CA ASN A 411 -4.31 13.78 4.47
C ASN A 411 -4.07 13.95 2.97
N ILE A 412 -4.94 14.67 2.28
CA ILE A 412 -4.81 14.93 0.85
C ILE A 412 -3.78 16.07 0.68
N PRO A 413 -2.57 15.78 0.18
CA PRO A 413 -1.47 16.70 0.28
C PRO A 413 -1.62 17.85 -0.72
N SER A 414 -1.19 19.05 -0.31
CA SER A 414 -1.22 20.21 -1.21
C SER A 414 -0.13 20.22 -2.30
N HIS A 415 0.82 19.30 -2.13
CA HIS A 415 1.93 19.02 -3.02
C HIS A 415 2.38 17.61 -2.71
N TYR A 416 2.51 16.75 -3.72
CA TYR A 416 3.17 15.46 -3.56
C TYR A 416 4.68 15.69 -3.58
N PRO A 417 5.39 15.59 -2.44
CA PRO A 417 6.81 15.92 -2.38
C PRO A 417 7.69 14.78 -2.92
N GLN A 418 7.10 13.65 -3.31
CA GLN A 418 7.85 12.47 -3.66
C GLN A 418 7.82 12.28 -5.15
N ASP A 419 9.02 12.39 -5.65
CA ASP A 419 9.42 12.25 -7.02
C ASP A 419 9.25 13.56 -7.82
N PRO A 420 10.36 14.29 -8.11
CA PRO A 420 10.32 15.46 -9.00
C PRO A 420 9.87 15.12 -10.43
N TYR A 421 9.57 13.85 -10.72
CA TYR A 421 9.15 13.33 -12.03
C TYR A 421 7.64 13.00 -12.12
N LEU A 422 6.80 13.44 -11.17
CA LEU A 422 5.34 13.24 -11.22
C LEU A 422 4.59 14.27 -12.08
N ASP A 423 4.78 14.24 -13.40
CA ASP A 423 3.68 14.59 -14.32
C ASP A 423 2.72 13.38 -14.40
N THR A 424 2.10 13.07 -13.25
CA THR A 424 1.21 11.92 -13.09
C THR A 424 -0.19 12.22 -13.63
N PRO A 425 -1.02 11.18 -13.87
CA PRO A 425 -2.47 11.32 -13.94
C PRO A 425 -3.12 12.02 -12.73
N TYR A 426 -2.35 12.33 -11.68
CA TYR A 426 -2.78 12.97 -10.44
C TYR A 426 -2.16 14.36 -10.22
N ALA A 427 -1.48 14.94 -11.21
CA ALA A 427 -0.88 16.27 -11.10
C ALA A 427 -1.89 17.36 -10.67
N PHE A 428 -3.18 17.17 -11.00
CA PHE A 428 -4.27 18.05 -10.55
C PHE A 428 -4.40 18.13 -9.01
N LEU A 429 -3.92 17.14 -8.26
CA LEU A 429 -3.89 17.18 -6.79
C LEU A 429 -2.94 18.25 -6.26
N ASN A 430 -1.91 18.63 -7.04
CA ASN A 430 -1.06 19.76 -6.67
C ASN A 430 -1.86 21.07 -6.63
N ASN A 431 -3.08 21.13 -7.19
CA ASN A 431 -3.95 22.29 -7.03
C ASN A 431 -4.65 22.32 -5.68
N ILE A 432 -4.75 21.22 -4.94
CA ILE A 432 -5.29 21.24 -3.58
C ILE A 432 -4.34 22.07 -2.73
N LYS A 433 -4.83 23.16 -2.15
CA LYS A 433 -3.99 24.18 -1.51
C LYS A 433 -4.31 24.33 -0.03
N THR A 434 -5.58 24.16 0.30
CA THR A 434 -6.11 24.10 1.64
C THR A 434 -5.82 22.73 2.25
N GLY A 435 -5.54 22.70 3.57
CA GLY A 435 -5.33 21.42 4.25
C GLY A 435 -6.62 20.61 4.25
N LEU A 436 -6.67 19.54 3.46
CA LEU A 436 -7.83 18.67 3.31
C LEU A 436 -7.53 17.28 3.90
N VAL A 437 -8.45 16.77 4.72
CA VAL A 437 -8.41 15.41 5.23
C VAL A 437 -9.71 14.70 4.89
N LEU A 438 -9.62 13.55 4.24
CA LEU A 438 -10.73 12.60 4.14
C LEU A 438 -10.76 11.79 5.43
N ILE A 439 -11.91 11.72 6.10
CA ILE A 439 -12.13 10.91 7.30
C ILE A 439 -13.08 9.78 6.90
N ARG A 440 -12.70 8.54 7.19
CA ARG A 440 -13.49 7.34 6.93
C ARG A 440 -13.79 6.63 8.24
N ASP A 441 -15.03 6.21 8.43
CA ASP A 441 -15.44 5.39 9.58
C ASP A 441 -15.54 3.89 9.21
N SER A 442 -15.78 3.06 10.23
CA SER A 442 -15.89 1.59 10.08
C SER A 442 -17.13 1.10 9.33
N ALA A 443 -18.08 1.98 9.05
CA ALA A 443 -19.22 1.73 8.16
C ALA A 443 -18.97 2.24 6.73
N ASN A 444 -17.71 2.62 6.42
CA ASN A 444 -17.31 3.16 5.13
C ASN A 444 -18.01 4.48 4.78
N GLU A 445 -18.40 5.25 5.80
CA GLU A 445 -18.91 6.61 5.61
C GLU A 445 -17.77 7.60 5.53
N THR A 446 -17.95 8.65 4.72
CA THR A 446 -16.91 9.66 4.50
C THR A 446 -17.35 11.02 5.03
N SER A 447 -16.43 11.67 5.73
CA SER A 447 -16.49 13.09 6.07
C SER A 447 -15.21 13.77 5.61
N PHE A 448 -15.26 15.08 5.44
CA PHE A 448 -14.10 15.86 5.00
C PHE A 448 -13.80 16.97 5.99
N LEU A 449 -12.54 17.11 6.36
CA LEU A 449 -12.09 18.21 7.21
C LEU A 449 -11.24 19.18 6.39
N MET A 450 -11.72 20.41 6.27
CA MET A 450 -10.96 21.51 5.67
C MET A 450 -10.33 22.37 6.75
N ARG A 451 -9.02 22.62 6.66
CA ARG A 451 -8.24 23.35 7.68
C ARG A 451 -7.86 24.74 7.18
N GLY A 452 -8.35 25.77 7.87
CA GLY A 452 -7.89 27.14 7.76
C GLY A 452 -7.28 27.64 9.07
N SER A 453 -6.65 28.82 9.02
CA SER A 453 -5.90 29.41 10.13
C SER A 453 -6.78 29.89 11.29
N GLN A 454 -8.08 30.06 11.06
CA GLN A 454 -9.03 30.48 12.10
C GLN A 454 -10.01 29.37 12.46
N ARG A 455 -10.45 28.61 11.45
CA ARG A 455 -11.46 27.56 11.59
C ARG A 455 -11.04 26.32 10.83
N ALA A 456 -11.40 25.18 11.37
CA ALA A 456 -11.49 23.92 10.64
C ALA A 456 -12.97 23.60 10.43
N LEU A 457 -13.35 23.14 9.24
CA LEU A 457 -14.72 22.83 8.89
C LEU A 457 -14.85 21.34 8.58
N LEU A 458 -15.62 20.62 9.41
CA LEU A 458 -16.01 19.26 9.14
C LEU A 458 -17.27 19.26 8.25
N ILE A 459 -17.15 18.72 7.05
CA ILE A 459 -18.22 18.60 6.05
C ILE A 459 -18.80 17.19 6.15
N THR A 460 -20.10 17.13 6.43
CA THR A 460 -20.88 15.95 6.87
C THR A 460 -20.46 15.44 8.26
N SER A 461 -21.40 14.88 9.03
CA SER A 461 -21.12 14.34 10.36
C SER A 461 -21.09 12.79 10.42
N GLY A 462 -21.34 12.13 9.28
CA GLY A 462 -21.46 10.67 9.19
C GLY A 462 -22.66 10.10 9.98
N ARG A 463 -22.77 8.76 10.02
CA ARG A 463 -23.94 8.03 10.56
C ARG A 463 -23.93 7.79 12.08
N SER A 464 -23.73 8.83 12.90
CA SER A 464 -23.74 8.75 14.39
C SER A 464 -22.63 7.92 15.03
N LYS A 465 -21.55 7.56 14.33
CA LYS A 465 -20.48 6.77 14.95
C LYS A 465 -19.82 7.54 16.11
N PRO A 466 -19.78 6.99 17.33
CA PRO A 466 -19.26 7.69 18.50
C PRO A 466 -17.76 7.97 18.39
N GLY A 467 -17.34 9.20 18.67
CA GLY A 467 -15.95 9.64 18.65
C GLY A 467 -15.59 10.58 17.48
N VAL A 468 -16.46 10.76 16.49
CA VAL A 468 -16.15 11.58 15.30
C VAL A 468 -15.80 13.04 15.66
N ALA A 469 -16.45 13.61 16.68
CA ALA A 469 -16.16 14.97 17.14
C ALA A 469 -14.77 15.08 17.79
N GLU A 470 -14.41 14.11 18.62
CA GLU A 470 -13.09 14.03 19.25
C GLU A 470 -12.00 13.81 18.21
N TYR A 471 -12.22 12.88 17.27
CA TYR A 471 -11.30 12.61 16.17
C TYR A 471 -11.07 13.86 15.33
N ALA A 472 -12.14 14.48 14.82
CA ALA A 472 -12.06 15.70 14.01
C ALA A 472 -11.38 16.86 14.75
N ALA A 473 -11.65 17.02 16.05
CA ALA A 473 -10.99 18.04 16.88
C ALA A 473 -9.48 17.76 17.03
N GLY A 474 -9.10 16.49 17.19
CA GLY A 474 -7.69 16.07 17.26
C GLY A 474 -6.88 16.41 16.01
N ILE A 475 -7.52 16.41 14.84
CA ILE A 475 -6.86 16.67 13.54
C ILE A 475 -7.20 18.05 12.93
N ALA A 476 -8.00 18.88 13.61
CA ALA A 476 -8.38 20.24 13.19
C ALA A 476 -7.18 21.18 13.00
N GLY A 477 -6.07 20.89 13.67
CA GLY A 477 -4.87 21.72 13.69
C GLY A 477 -4.87 22.69 14.89
N PRO A 478 -3.67 23.12 15.32
CA PRO A 478 -3.51 23.90 16.53
C PRO A 478 -4.18 25.28 16.42
N GLY A 479 -5.04 25.61 17.39
CA GLY A 479 -5.64 26.94 17.55
C GLY A 479 -6.83 27.25 16.62
N ALA A 480 -7.18 26.36 15.69
CA ALA A 480 -8.37 26.51 14.87
C ALA A 480 -9.64 26.10 15.64
N LYS A 481 -10.71 26.88 15.52
CA LYS A 481 -12.04 26.46 15.99
C LYS A 481 -12.61 25.40 15.04
N LEU A 482 -13.04 24.25 15.55
CA LEU A 482 -13.79 23.29 14.75
C LEU A 482 -15.24 23.76 14.60
N ASP A 483 -15.72 23.82 13.37
CA ASP A 483 -17.12 24.05 13.00
C ASP A 483 -17.61 22.87 12.14
N VAL A 484 -18.93 22.72 12.01
CA VAL A 484 -19.55 21.65 11.22
C VAL A 484 -20.38 22.23 10.09
N LEU A 485 -20.32 21.62 8.91
CA LEU A 485 -21.19 21.87 7.78
C LEU A 485 -21.98 20.59 7.48
N ILE A 486 -23.30 20.71 7.43
CA ILE A 486 -24.16 19.71 6.78
C ILE A 486 -24.54 20.23 5.39
N THR A 487 -24.63 19.34 4.41
CA THR A 487 -24.92 19.70 3.01
C THR A 487 -26.41 19.60 2.67
N ASP A 488 -27.18 18.90 3.49
CA ASP A 488 -28.62 18.65 3.30
C ASP A 488 -29.26 18.13 4.60
N GLY A 489 -30.57 17.89 4.56
CA GLY A 489 -31.35 17.32 5.67
C GLY A 489 -31.42 15.80 5.69
N ASP A 490 -30.51 15.07 5.01
CA ASP A 490 -30.53 13.62 5.04
C ASP A 490 -30.18 13.07 6.44
N PRO A 491 -30.95 12.10 6.97
CA PRO A 491 -30.66 11.48 8.26
C PRO A 491 -29.23 10.95 8.38
N ALA A 492 -28.63 10.43 7.29
CA ALA A 492 -27.26 9.92 7.32
C ALA A 492 -26.24 11.04 7.60
N GLY A 493 -26.44 12.24 7.05
CA GLY A 493 -25.57 13.40 7.28
C GLY A 493 -25.82 14.12 8.61
N LEU A 494 -27.03 14.01 9.17
CA LEU A 494 -27.44 14.63 10.44
C LEU A 494 -27.13 13.77 11.67
N ALA A 495 -26.99 12.47 11.48
CA ALA A 495 -26.88 11.45 12.51
C ALA A 495 -25.71 11.74 13.50
N GLY A 496 -24.54 12.10 12.99
CA GLY A 496 -23.36 12.43 13.80
C GLY A 496 -23.48 13.71 14.63
N LEU A 497 -24.44 14.58 14.31
CA LEU A 497 -24.49 15.91 14.91
C LEU A 497 -24.57 15.88 16.43
N SER A 498 -25.21 14.88 17.07
CA SER A 498 -25.33 14.74 18.53
C SER A 498 -24.01 14.86 19.31
N GLN A 499 -22.87 14.65 18.66
CA GLN A 499 -21.54 14.73 19.26
C GLN A 499 -20.94 16.15 19.22
N PHE A 500 -21.58 17.06 18.49
CA PHE A 500 -21.12 18.43 18.27
C PHE A 500 -21.97 19.44 19.06
N ASP A 501 -22.30 19.12 20.32
CA ASP A 501 -22.92 20.07 21.23
C ASP A 501 -21.92 21.21 21.52
N GLY A 502 -22.34 22.46 21.31
CA GLY A 502 -21.50 23.66 21.53
C GLY A 502 -20.64 24.10 20.33
N TYR A 503 -20.65 23.37 19.22
CA TYR A 503 -19.98 23.75 17.98
C TYR A 503 -20.88 24.66 17.13
N ASP A 504 -20.29 25.56 16.34
CA ASP A 504 -21.06 26.31 15.34
C ASP A 504 -21.40 25.38 14.16
N LEU A 505 -22.58 25.59 13.59
CA LEU A 505 -23.11 24.78 12.51
C LEU A 505 -23.45 25.67 11.31
N PHE A 506 -23.03 25.22 10.14
CA PHE A 506 -23.50 25.69 8.85
C PHE A 506 -24.48 24.65 8.27
N ALA A 507 -25.64 25.12 7.80
CA ALA A 507 -26.69 24.25 7.27
C ALA A 507 -27.42 24.93 6.12
N PRO A 508 -27.95 24.18 5.13
CA PRO A 508 -28.80 24.78 4.10
C PRO A 508 -30.07 25.36 4.71
N LYS A 509 -30.52 26.49 4.16
CA LYS A 509 -31.81 27.06 4.51
C LYS A 509 -32.94 26.09 4.18
N GLY A 510 -33.73 25.73 5.19
CA GLY A 510 -34.84 24.77 5.07
C GLY A 510 -34.58 23.43 5.76
N VAL A 511 -33.33 23.14 6.13
CA VAL A 511 -33.02 21.96 6.95
C VAL A 511 -33.51 22.15 8.39
N SER A 512 -34.23 21.16 8.90
CA SER A 512 -34.59 21.07 10.31
C SER A 512 -33.44 20.44 11.08
N VAL A 513 -32.81 21.22 11.97
CA VAL A 513 -31.72 20.75 12.82
C VAL A 513 -32.16 20.67 14.28
N PRO A 514 -31.79 19.62 15.03
CA PRO A 514 -32.16 19.50 16.44
C PRO A 514 -31.63 20.67 17.29
N SER A 515 -32.42 21.08 18.29
CA SER A 515 -32.33 22.35 19.03
C SER A 515 -31.17 22.52 20.03
N ARG A 516 -30.12 21.68 19.99
CA ARG A 516 -29.01 21.68 20.99
C ARG A 516 -27.64 21.94 20.36
N ARG A 517 -27.43 23.11 19.76
CA ARG A 517 -26.17 23.45 19.06
C ARG A 517 -25.65 24.82 19.49
N GLY A 518 -24.41 25.14 19.10
CA GLY A 518 -23.90 26.52 19.11
C GLY A 518 -24.67 27.41 18.13
N SER A 519 -24.01 28.41 17.54
CA SER A 519 -24.70 29.24 16.55
C SER A 519 -24.97 28.45 15.26
N ILE A 520 -26.19 28.57 14.72
CA ILE A 520 -26.56 27.98 13.42
C ILE A 520 -26.59 29.09 12.38
N THR A 521 -25.80 28.92 11.32
CA THR A 521 -25.81 29.79 10.14
C THR A 521 -26.49 29.06 9.00
N TYR A 522 -27.63 29.58 8.56
CA TYR A 522 -28.36 29.04 7.41
C TYR A 522 -27.81 29.62 6.11
N LEU A 523 -27.40 28.73 5.20
CA LEU A 523 -26.77 29.05 3.93
C LEU A 523 -27.78 29.06 2.79
N VAL A 524 -27.59 29.99 1.85
CA VAL A 524 -28.28 30.06 0.56
C VAL A 524 -27.29 30.13 -0.59
N ASP A 525 -27.79 30.01 -1.81
CA ASP A 525 -27.01 30.16 -3.03
C ASP A 525 -26.21 31.47 -3.05
N GLY A 526 -24.91 31.38 -3.37
CA GLY A 526 -23.98 32.52 -3.40
C GLY A 526 -23.38 32.91 -2.04
N ASP A 527 -23.79 32.28 -0.94
CA ASP A 527 -23.15 32.48 0.36
C ASP A 527 -21.70 31.99 0.37
N THR A 528 -20.96 32.39 1.41
CA THR A 528 -19.57 31.98 1.57
C THR A 528 -19.20 31.68 3.01
N ILE A 529 -18.29 30.72 3.20
CA ILE A 529 -17.74 30.35 4.51
C ILE A 529 -16.26 30.72 4.54
N ASP A 530 -15.83 31.54 5.51
CA ASP A 530 -14.43 31.96 5.64
C ASP A 530 -13.72 31.16 6.74
N LEU A 531 -12.68 30.42 6.36
CA LEU A 531 -11.87 29.62 7.28
C LEU A 531 -10.57 30.32 7.71
N GLY A 532 -10.35 31.54 7.22
CA GLY A 532 -9.11 32.29 7.41
C GLY A 532 -8.13 32.04 6.27
N LYS A 533 -6.92 31.59 6.58
CA LYS A 533 -5.84 31.36 5.61
C LYS A 533 -5.34 29.92 5.62
N ASP A 534 -4.81 29.44 4.50
CA ASP A 534 -4.10 28.15 4.46
C ASP A 534 -2.65 28.29 4.94
N SER A 535 -1.89 27.19 4.90
CA SER A 535 -0.47 27.16 5.27
C SER A 535 0.42 28.04 4.37
N GLY A 536 -0.04 28.36 3.16
CA GLY A 536 0.62 29.30 2.24
C GLY A 536 0.18 30.76 2.42
N GLY A 537 -0.70 31.06 3.38
CA GLY A 537 -1.20 32.41 3.66
C GLY A 537 -2.31 32.88 2.70
N ARG A 538 -2.81 32.03 1.81
CA ARG A 538 -3.93 32.34 0.90
C ARG A 538 -5.25 32.26 1.66
N ARG A 539 -6.21 33.11 1.32
CA ARG A 539 -7.53 33.10 1.98
C ARG A 539 -8.32 31.86 1.58
N VAL A 540 -8.83 31.12 2.55
CA VAL A 540 -9.70 29.95 2.36
C VAL A 540 -11.13 30.41 2.54
N LYS A 541 -11.80 30.72 1.42
CA LYS A 541 -13.17 31.21 1.39
C LYS A 541 -14.01 30.32 0.49
N LEU A 542 -14.79 29.44 1.11
CA LEU A 542 -15.63 28.48 0.41
C LEU A 542 -16.86 29.16 -0.18
N GLN A 543 -17.27 28.75 -1.38
CA GLN A 543 -18.46 29.23 -2.08
C GLN A 543 -19.57 28.19 -1.97
N VAL A 544 -20.80 28.65 -1.80
CA VAL A 544 -21.99 27.79 -1.65
C VAL A 544 -22.87 27.92 -2.88
N ASP A 545 -23.20 26.79 -3.51
CA ASP A 545 -24.13 26.71 -4.64
C ASP A 545 -25.23 25.69 -4.34
N VAL A 546 -26.45 25.96 -4.79
CA VAL A 546 -27.58 25.04 -4.60
C VAL A 546 -27.61 23.98 -5.72
N LEU A 547 -27.64 22.70 -5.33
CA LEU A 547 -27.86 21.58 -6.25
C LEU A 547 -28.85 20.59 -5.62
N PRO A 548 -30.15 20.69 -5.94
CA PRO A 548 -31.14 19.72 -5.52
C PRO A 548 -30.78 18.33 -6.07
N GLY A 549 -30.79 17.32 -5.20
CA GLY A 549 -30.48 15.93 -5.56
C GLY A 549 -31.32 14.96 -4.74
N ARG A 550 -30.69 14.29 -3.76
CA ARG A 550 -31.43 13.49 -2.76
C ARG A 550 -32.41 14.33 -1.94
N ARG A 551 -32.08 15.59 -1.68
CA ARG A 551 -32.92 16.56 -0.95
C ARG A 551 -33.12 17.83 -1.77
N PRO A 552 -34.30 18.48 -1.71
CA PRO A 552 -34.57 19.70 -2.46
C PRO A 552 -33.77 20.92 -1.96
N GLU A 553 -33.37 20.92 -0.69
CA GLU A 553 -32.61 21.99 -0.04
C GLU A 553 -31.08 21.80 -0.09
N ALA A 554 -30.59 20.77 -0.78
CA ALA A 554 -29.17 20.42 -0.77
C ALA A 554 -28.28 21.50 -1.40
N ILE A 555 -27.08 21.65 -0.83
CA ILE A 555 -26.04 22.55 -1.30
C ILE A 555 -24.75 21.80 -1.63
N THR A 556 -23.94 22.43 -2.46
CA THR A 556 -22.55 22.08 -2.74
C THR A 556 -21.65 23.19 -2.22
N VAL A 557 -20.40 22.85 -1.91
CA VAL A 557 -19.41 23.80 -1.42
C VAL A 557 -18.12 23.67 -2.23
N LEU A 558 -17.67 24.77 -2.81
CA LEU A 558 -16.45 24.85 -3.61
C LEU A 558 -15.36 25.59 -2.84
N ASP A 559 -14.18 25.00 -2.76
CA ASP A 559 -12.95 25.74 -2.48
C ASP A 559 -12.36 26.24 -3.80
N PRO A 560 -12.50 27.54 -4.14
CA PRO A 560 -12.00 28.08 -5.41
C PRO A 560 -10.47 28.12 -5.49
N VAL A 561 -9.76 28.10 -4.35
CA VAL A 561 -8.29 28.09 -4.33
C VAL A 561 -7.78 26.68 -4.61
N SER A 562 -8.38 25.68 -3.95
CA SER A 562 -8.01 24.27 -4.16
C SER A 562 -8.66 23.64 -5.39
N ARG A 563 -9.64 24.33 -5.99
CA ARG A 563 -10.50 23.80 -7.05
C ARG A 563 -11.13 22.46 -6.64
N ALA A 564 -11.51 22.35 -5.38
CA ALA A 564 -12.07 21.15 -4.76
C ALA A 564 -13.54 21.36 -4.43
N LEU A 565 -14.40 20.52 -5.01
CA LEU A 565 -15.85 20.59 -4.86
C LEU A 565 -16.35 19.50 -3.91
N PHE A 566 -17.16 19.88 -2.92
CA PHE A 566 -17.85 19.00 -2.00
C PHE A 566 -19.34 19.04 -2.29
N THR A 567 -19.93 17.91 -2.66
CA THR A 567 -21.32 17.89 -3.16
C THR A 567 -22.33 17.31 -2.18
N GLY A 568 -21.85 16.74 -1.06
CA GLY A 568 -22.71 15.98 -0.17
C GLY A 568 -23.44 14.85 -0.91
N GLU A 569 -24.71 14.66 -0.59
CA GLU A 569 -25.59 13.66 -1.22
C GLU A 569 -26.12 14.09 -2.60
N SER A 570 -25.85 15.32 -3.04
CA SER A 570 -26.46 15.90 -4.25
C SER A 570 -26.09 15.13 -5.53
N LEU A 571 -24.90 14.52 -5.55
CA LEU A 571 -24.42 13.65 -6.63
C LEU A 571 -24.39 12.17 -6.25
N GLY A 572 -24.75 11.81 -5.02
CA GLY A 572 -24.87 10.43 -4.57
C GLY A 572 -23.55 9.71 -4.30
N THR A 573 -23.61 8.38 -4.34
CA THR A 573 -22.53 7.48 -3.95
C THR A 573 -21.70 7.03 -5.15
N GLN A 574 -20.38 6.96 -5.00
CA GLN A 574 -19.46 6.47 -6.02
C GLN A 574 -19.34 4.95 -5.98
N GLY A 575 -20.43 4.22 -6.15
CA GLY A 575 -20.43 2.77 -6.02
C GLY A 575 -21.75 2.13 -6.40
N THR A 576 -21.96 0.89 -5.95
CA THR A 576 -23.15 0.10 -6.30
C THR A 576 -24.46 0.71 -5.84
N ASP A 577 -24.42 1.64 -4.89
CA ASP A 577 -25.60 2.30 -4.31
C ASP A 577 -26.06 3.54 -5.11
N GLY A 578 -25.20 4.06 -6.01
CA GLY A 578 -25.50 5.16 -6.93
C GLY A 578 -26.12 6.42 -6.29
N LEU A 579 -26.83 7.19 -7.12
CA LEU A 579 -27.62 8.35 -6.68
C LEU A 579 -29.11 7.99 -6.53
N THR A 580 -29.67 8.28 -5.34
CA THR A 580 -31.12 8.23 -5.09
C THR A 580 -31.70 9.65 -5.07
N LEU A 581 -32.60 9.97 -6.00
CA LEU A 581 -33.20 11.29 -6.11
C LEU A 581 -34.42 11.47 -5.19
N GLY A 582 -34.51 12.62 -4.53
CA GLY A 582 -35.73 13.07 -3.84
C GLY A 582 -36.67 13.86 -4.75
N THR A 583 -36.42 13.86 -6.06
CA THR A 583 -37.13 14.63 -7.09
C THR A 583 -37.26 13.81 -8.38
N THR A 584 -37.92 14.35 -9.40
CA THR A 584 -38.00 13.70 -10.71
C THR A 584 -36.67 13.81 -11.48
N VAL A 585 -36.36 12.83 -12.32
CA VAL A 585 -35.18 12.85 -13.19
C VAL A 585 -35.14 14.12 -14.05
N ALA A 586 -36.28 14.55 -14.58
CA ALA A 586 -36.37 15.79 -15.38
C ALA A 586 -36.03 17.05 -14.56
N ALA A 587 -36.51 17.12 -13.31
CA ALA A 587 -36.18 18.23 -12.43
C ALA A 587 -34.69 18.22 -12.03
N PHE A 588 -34.14 17.03 -11.73
CA PHE A 588 -32.72 16.87 -11.45
C PHE A 588 -31.85 17.24 -12.65
N THR A 589 -32.19 16.77 -13.86
CA THR A 589 -31.45 17.07 -15.10
C THR A 589 -31.41 18.58 -15.37
N LYS A 590 -32.54 19.27 -15.18
CA LYS A 590 -32.60 20.73 -15.30
C LYS A 590 -31.76 21.44 -14.24
N ALA A 591 -31.82 20.97 -13.00
CA ALA A 591 -31.03 21.51 -11.90
C ALA A 591 -29.53 21.31 -12.12
N LEU A 592 -29.13 20.09 -12.50
CA LEU A 592 -27.75 19.73 -12.84
C LEU A 592 -27.23 20.59 -13.99
N ALA A 593 -27.97 20.72 -15.09
CA ALA A 593 -27.59 21.57 -16.21
C ALA A 593 -27.42 23.05 -15.78
N THR A 594 -28.30 23.57 -14.93
CA THR A 594 -28.20 24.94 -14.41
C THR A 594 -26.97 25.10 -13.52
N TRP A 595 -26.77 24.19 -12.57
CA TRP A 595 -25.63 24.19 -11.66
C TRP A 595 -24.30 24.11 -12.42
N ARG A 596 -24.20 23.23 -13.42
CA ARG A 596 -23.02 23.07 -14.28
C ARG A 596 -22.65 24.35 -15.04
N THR A 597 -23.61 25.22 -15.39
CA THR A 597 -23.29 26.51 -16.03
C THR A 597 -22.50 27.45 -15.13
N CYS A 598 -22.59 27.26 -13.80
CA CYS A 598 -21.89 28.07 -12.81
C CYS A 598 -20.62 27.37 -12.29
N THR A 599 -20.54 26.04 -12.34
CA THR A 599 -19.47 25.28 -11.67
C THR A 599 -18.49 24.59 -12.60
N ASP A 600 -18.87 24.25 -13.85
CA ASP A 600 -17.96 23.58 -14.78
C ASP A 600 -16.72 24.44 -15.06
N GLY A 601 -15.54 23.82 -14.99
CA GLY A 601 -14.25 24.52 -15.14
C GLY A 601 -13.75 25.22 -13.87
N HIS A 602 -14.52 25.23 -12.78
CA HIS A 602 -14.12 25.82 -11.49
C HIS A 602 -13.53 24.81 -10.50
N TYR A 603 -13.63 23.51 -10.77
CA TYR A 603 -13.08 22.45 -9.94
C TYR A 603 -12.29 21.43 -10.77
N ASP A 604 -11.28 20.82 -10.13
CA ASP A 604 -10.47 19.72 -10.67
C ASP A 604 -10.71 18.41 -9.92
N THR A 605 -11.35 18.47 -8.74
CA THR A 605 -11.70 17.32 -7.91
C THR A 605 -13.10 17.41 -7.34
N ILE A 606 -13.73 16.26 -7.14
CA ILE A 606 -15.06 16.14 -6.53
C ILE A 606 -14.99 15.20 -5.32
N TYR A 607 -15.74 15.56 -4.28
CA TYR A 607 -15.91 14.79 -3.05
C TYR A 607 -17.41 14.69 -2.75
N THR A 608 -17.96 13.49 -2.82
CA THR A 608 -19.37 13.21 -2.48
C THR A 608 -19.45 12.71 -1.02
N ALA A 609 -20.66 12.59 -0.47
CA ALA A 609 -20.85 12.09 0.90
C ALA A 609 -20.32 10.66 1.13
N HIS A 610 -20.13 9.88 0.06
CA HIS A 610 -19.74 8.47 0.12
C HIS A 610 -18.61 8.17 -0.88
N ASN A 611 -17.40 8.60 -0.52
CA ASN A 611 -16.19 8.43 -1.34
C ASN A 611 -15.46 7.13 -0.93
N TYR A 612 -15.58 6.08 -1.73
CA TYR A 612 -14.76 4.86 -1.54
C TYR A 612 -13.28 5.10 -1.82
N GLN A 613 -13.01 6.06 -2.69
CA GLN A 613 -11.70 6.45 -3.19
C GLN A 613 -11.28 7.79 -2.61
N TRP A 614 -9.97 7.97 -2.43
CA TRP A 614 -9.42 9.20 -1.88
C TRP A 614 -9.50 10.39 -2.85
N VAL A 615 -9.87 10.16 -4.13
CA VAL A 615 -10.13 11.23 -5.12
C VAL A 615 -11.12 10.82 -6.21
N THR A 616 -11.91 11.79 -6.66
CA THR A 616 -12.86 11.65 -7.78
C THR A 616 -12.65 12.77 -8.79
N ARG A 617 -12.70 12.43 -10.08
CA ARG A 617 -12.51 13.37 -11.18
C ARG A 617 -13.82 14.02 -11.65
N PRO A 618 -13.77 15.21 -12.27
CA PRO A 618 -14.91 15.88 -12.89
C PRO A 618 -15.74 15.00 -13.85
N ALA A 619 -15.09 14.06 -14.53
CA ALA A 619 -15.75 13.11 -15.44
C ALA A 619 -16.91 12.32 -14.78
N TYR A 620 -16.93 12.21 -13.45
CA TYR A 620 -18.06 11.62 -12.73
C TYR A 620 -19.38 12.39 -12.97
N VAL A 621 -19.34 13.72 -13.05
CA VAL A 621 -20.54 14.55 -13.34
C VAL A 621 -21.02 14.31 -14.77
N ASP A 622 -20.11 14.12 -15.71
CA ASP A 622 -20.44 13.79 -17.10
C ASP A 622 -21.14 12.44 -17.18
N SER A 623 -20.62 11.44 -16.45
CA SER A 623 -21.27 10.14 -16.32
C SER A 623 -22.67 10.27 -15.71
N LEU A 624 -22.84 11.03 -14.62
CA LEU A 624 -24.16 11.25 -14.01
C LEU A 624 -25.14 11.96 -14.95
N GLN A 625 -24.68 12.97 -15.70
CA GLN A 625 -25.49 13.66 -16.71
C GLN A 625 -25.93 12.69 -17.82
N ALA A 626 -24.98 11.92 -18.37
CA ALA A 626 -25.28 10.90 -19.38
C ALA A 626 -26.27 9.84 -18.84
N ALA A 627 -26.14 9.46 -17.56
CA ALA A 627 -27.09 8.56 -16.91
C ALA A 627 -28.48 9.19 -16.79
N ALA A 628 -28.58 10.47 -16.45
CA ALA A 628 -29.86 11.17 -16.35
C ALA A 628 -30.55 11.30 -17.73
N ASP A 629 -29.77 11.48 -18.79
CA ASP A 629 -30.24 11.64 -20.18
C ASP A 629 -30.59 10.32 -20.88
N ALA A 630 -30.04 9.18 -20.44
CA ALA A 630 -30.27 7.87 -21.05
C ALA A 630 -31.74 7.38 -20.89
N ASP A 631 -32.17 6.42 -21.71
CA ASP A 631 -33.40 5.66 -21.41
C ASP A 631 -33.15 4.66 -20.27
N PRO A 632 -34.14 4.36 -19.40
CA PRO A 632 -33.93 3.44 -18.29
C PRO A 632 -33.72 2.00 -18.77
N VAL A 633 -32.62 1.35 -18.37
CA VAL A 633 -32.30 -0.05 -18.74
C VAL A 633 -32.39 -0.98 -17.53
N ALA A 634 -33.28 -1.97 -17.63
CA ALA A 634 -33.45 -3.14 -16.77
C ALA A 634 -33.81 -2.94 -15.28
N THR A 635 -34.39 -4.01 -14.70
CA THR A 635 -34.98 -4.12 -13.37
C THR A 635 -33.93 -4.06 -12.25
N SER A 636 -34.20 -3.23 -11.23
CA SER A 636 -33.42 -3.18 -9.99
C SER A 636 -33.75 -4.33 -9.02
N PRO A 637 -32.79 -4.79 -8.19
CA PRO A 637 -33.08 -5.65 -7.04
C PRO A 637 -33.86 -4.92 -5.92
N VAL A 638 -33.99 -3.58 -6.00
CA VAL A 638 -34.83 -2.78 -5.10
C VAL A 638 -36.18 -2.50 -5.78
N PRO A 639 -37.32 -2.96 -5.22
CA PRO A 639 -38.64 -2.70 -5.80
C PRO A 639 -38.89 -1.19 -5.98
N GLY A 640 -39.26 -0.77 -7.19
CA GLY A 640 -39.55 0.64 -7.52
C GLY A 640 -38.39 1.42 -8.14
N TYR A 641 -37.23 0.81 -8.38
CA TYR A 641 -36.06 1.45 -8.98
C TYR A 641 -35.68 0.84 -10.34
N LYS A 642 -35.03 1.62 -11.20
CA LYS A 642 -34.35 1.13 -12.42
C LYS A 642 -32.87 1.51 -12.40
N ALA A 643 -32.01 0.59 -12.83
CA ALA A 643 -30.58 0.85 -12.99
C ALA A 643 -30.35 1.77 -14.20
N ARG A 644 -29.30 2.59 -14.14
CA ARG A 644 -28.70 3.18 -15.34
C ARG A 644 -27.19 3.02 -15.29
N THR A 645 -26.63 2.48 -16.37
CA THR A 645 -25.21 2.24 -16.54
C THR A 645 -24.62 3.23 -17.54
N SER A 646 -23.32 3.47 -17.44
CA SER A 646 -22.56 4.14 -18.51
C SER A 646 -22.55 3.26 -19.77
N GLY A 647 -22.15 3.84 -20.91
CA GLY A 647 -21.81 3.07 -22.11
C GLY A 647 -20.60 2.13 -21.93
N THR A 648 -19.89 2.21 -20.79
CA THR A 648 -18.76 1.35 -20.40
C THR A 648 -19.14 0.27 -19.37
N GLY A 649 -20.41 0.21 -18.94
CA GLY A 649 -20.91 -0.83 -18.01
C GLY A 649 -20.78 -0.51 -16.52
N GLU A 650 -20.33 0.69 -16.14
CA GLU A 650 -20.34 1.14 -14.74
C GLU A 650 -21.76 1.53 -14.31
N LEU A 651 -22.19 1.15 -13.10
CA LEU A 651 -23.49 1.55 -12.55
C LEU A 651 -23.43 3.02 -12.08
N LEU A 652 -24.29 3.87 -12.63
CA LEU A 652 -24.24 5.32 -12.43
C LEU A 652 -25.32 5.85 -11.48
N ALA A 653 -26.53 5.28 -11.50
CA ALA A 653 -27.61 5.68 -10.59
C ALA A 653 -28.72 4.62 -10.46
N TRP A 654 -29.42 4.63 -9.32
CA TRP A 654 -30.71 3.97 -9.14
C TRP A 654 -31.81 5.03 -9.13
N LEU A 655 -32.59 5.10 -10.21
CA LEU A 655 -33.65 6.10 -10.33
C LEU A 655 -34.98 5.49 -9.88
N PHE A 656 -35.62 6.11 -8.89
CA PHE A 656 -36.96 5.74 -8.43
C PHE A 656 -37.98 6.03 -9.54
N THR A 657 -38.77 5.04 -9.93
CA THR A 657 -39.84 5.21 -10.91
C THR A 657 -41.17 5.28 -10.19
N THR A 658 -41.69 6.48 -9.95
CA THR A 658 -43.13 6.67 -9.77
C THR A 658 -43.71 7.19 -11.08
N ALA A 659 -44.82 6.58 -11.50
CA ALA A 659 -45.71 7.11 -12.52
C ALA A 659 -46.33 8.45 -12.08
#